data_AF-A0A1Z9XIZ3-F1
#
_entry.id   AF-A0A1Z9XIZ3-F1
#
_cell.length_a   1.000
_cell.length_b   1.000
_cell.length_c   1.000
_cell.angle_alpha   90.00
_cell.angle_beta   90.00
_cell.angle_gamma   90.00
#
_symmetry.space_group_name_H-M   'P 1'
#
loop_
_entity.id
_entity.type
_entity.pdbx_description
1 polymer ?
#
loop_
_entity_poly.entity_id
_entity_poly.type
_entity_poly.pdbx_seq_one_letter_code
_entity_poly.pdbx_strand_id
1 'polypeptide(L)'
;MVEQKSLSLQKNLTIRLLRVLRYNKSRTERALSLLPFENRPLFHVLPFLIHVNHPDLPGYVESPSNDVLVPFGINNYSFRKDIEMALTRCFPSLQSLFTDIKSIWPRQRCIDSLVLMGSIGTIAQTDTSDFDYWVCVNGKQFSPQSLDLLTQKLRAIEQWADKKWGTEVHFFLSDIEKVKQNDFGVADGESAGSAQALFLKAEFYSTNIVVAGKVPFWWLTPEKSTIKQYDGILGNLEKGGSPDLDWFMDLGHLEKLDAGELFGAAIWQLGKAMDSPFKSLLKMAKLEVYLANIGSEQPLCNTLKKHVHLGSDAPGKVTDIDPYALMFNELITHYTAYGQPEDILILQQCLYLKCGCSLSQPLYEGETPNFKRRIMAAYAKSWGWSRKSLEHLDNIQQWNFNERVQLSRRIHRFLLKCYRRISSQLDGQTQIMDEKDMTVLGRRLSTFYGKKHNKVEFLRRAFDESLYCPTVTIAVRTLKNGDEIWTAYAGDRLSKSGIIDESQKISQASNAVALLVWCVASRIMDTNTKIHLDYNYCEISELDLNDLLKHLCALFPPVRVSALPRENLLAPERIMTCMALVNFPTLRQKPTVEDVYVLYSTTWGETFLKHGADMLDSLWYELSEVSPKPKCYVMVPRGNQQSRILGEFLESTDLTFSVVH
;
A
#
# COMPACT_ATOMS: atom_id res chain seq x y z
N MET A 1 53.36 0.39 -14.24
CA MET A 1 52.29 -0.60 -14.05
C MET A 1 52.58 -1.31 -12.73
N VAL A 2 51.79 -1.06 -11.70
CA VAL A 2 51.89 -1.81 -10.44
C VAL A 2 51.05 -3.06 -10.63
N GLU A 3 51.68 -4.23 -10.70
CA GLU A 3 51.00 -5.52 -10.69
C GLU A 3 50.17 -5.64 -9.40
N GLN A 4 48.83 -5.65 -9.54
CA GLN A 4 47.95 -6.02 -8.45
C GLN A 4 48.17 -7.51 -8.16
N LYS A 5 48.89 -7.82 -7.08
CA LYS A 5 48.99 -9.19 -6.55
C LYS A 5 47.59 -9.75 -6.32
N SER A 6 47.24 -10.83 -7.01
CA SER A 6 45.98 -11.56 -6.83
C SER A 6 45.87 -12.04 -5.38
N LEU A 7 44.84 -11.59 -4.65
CA LEU A 7 44.54 -12.03 -3.28
C LEU A 7 44.03 -13.48 -3.31
N SER A 8 44.37 -14.28 -2.28
CA SER A 8 43.79 -15.63 -2.14
C SER A 8 42.27 -15.56 -1.99
N LEU A 9 41.57 -16.62 -2.42
CA LEU A 9 40.11 -16.71 -2.35
C LEU A 9 39.59 -16.43 -0.93
N GLN A 10 40.16 -17.06 0.08
CA GLN A 10 39.81 -16.87 1.49
C GLN A 10 39.96 -15.42 1.96
N LYS A 11 41.03 -14.74 1.54
CA LYS A 11 41.27 -13.33 1.88
C LYS A 11 40.25 -12.41 1.22
N ASN A 12 39.86 -12.69 -0.02
CA ASN A 12 38.78 -11.97 -0.70
C ASN A 12 37.42 -12.18 -0.03
N LEU A 13 37.08 -13.42 0.35
CA LEU A 13 35.82 -13.74 1.05
C LEU A 13 35.75 -13.04 2.41
N THR A 14 36.86 -13.01 3.15
CA THR A 14 36.97 -12.30 4.43
C THR A 14 36.75 -10.79 4.28
N ILE A 15 37.36 -10.16 3.26
CA ILE A 15 37.17 -8.72 2.98
C ILE A 15 35.70 -8.42 2.65
N ARG A 16 35.06 -9.25 1.81
CA ARG A 16 33.63 -9.10 1.49
C ARG A 16 32.76 -9.22 2.73
N LEU A 17 33.00 -10.24 3.56
CA LEU A 17 32.28 -10.44 4.81
C LEU A 17 32.37 -9.21 5.70
N LEU A 18 33.57 -8.65 5.92
CA LEU A 18 33.75 -7.45 6.74
C LEU A 18 32.97 -6.24 6.20
N ARG A 19 32.95 -6.05 4.88
CA ARG A 19 32.17 -4.98 4.23
C ARG A 19 30.65 -5.19 4.41
N VAL A 20 30.18 -6.42 4.24
CA VAL A 20 28.77 -6.80 4.43
C VAL A 20 28.34 -6.61 5.89
N LEU A 21 29.14 -7.06 6.86
CA LEU A 21 28.86 -6.87 8.28
C LEU A 21 28.82 -5.39 8.66
N ARG A 22 29.72 -4.56 8.09
CA ARG A 22 29.69 -3.10 8.29
C ARG A 22 28.43 -2.47 7.70
N TYR A 23 28.03 -2.88 6.50
CA TYR A 23 26.80 -2.42 5.87
C TYR A 23 25.56 -2.80 6.71
N ASN A 24 25.47 -4.06 7.15
CA ASN A 24 24.38 -4.54 8.01
C ASN A 24 24.30 -3.79 9.34
N LYS A 25 25.45 -3.53 9.98
CA LYS A 25 25.54 -2.71 11.19
C LYS A 25 25.02 -1.29 10.93
N SER A 26 25.47 -0.64 9.86
CA SER A 26 24.99 0.71 9.50
C SER A 26 23.48 0.73 9.26
N ARG A 27 22.94 -0.28 8.56
CA ARG A 27 21.49 -0.42 8.34
C ARG A 27 20.70 -0.59 9.65
N THR A 28 21.24 -1.33 10.61
CA THR A 28 20.68 -1.49 11.96
C THR A 28 20.68 -0.16 12.73
N GLU A 29 21.80 0.57 12.71
CA GLU A 29 21.92 1.88 13.35
C GLU A 29 20.95 2.90 12.73
N ARG A 30 20.80 2.87 11.40
CA ARG A 30 19.82 3.68 10.67
C ARG A 30 18.40 3.36 11.10
N ALA A 31 18.06 2.06 11.18
CA ALA A 31 16.75 1.60 11.63
C ALA A 31 16.41 2.17 13.01
N LEU A 32 17.32 1.99 13.98
CA LEU A 32 17.17 2.52 15.34
C LEU A 32 17.08 4.05 15.38
N SER A 33 17.85 4.76 14.55
CA SER A 33 17.85 6.22 14.49
C SER A 33 16.53 6.81 14.00
N LEU A 34 15.83 6.08 13.12
CA LEU A 34 14.55 6.48 12.54
C LEU A 34 13.35 5.97 13.32
N LEU A 35 13.52 5.03 14.26
CA LEU A 35 12.43 4.59 15.12
C LEU A 35 12.08 5.67 16.15
N PRO A 36 10.78 5.87 16.43
CA PRO A 36 10.33 6.64 17.58
C PRO A 36 11.04 6.18 18.86
N PHE A 37 11.41 7.11 19.72
CA PHE A 37 12.21 6.80 20.91
C PHE A 37 11.56 5.74 21.81
N GLU A 38 10.23 5.75 21.90
CA GLU A 38 9.45 4.76 22.64
C GLU A 38 9.56 3.37 22.04
N ASN A 39 9.64 3.23 20.72
CA ASN A 39 9.62 1.94 20.03
C ASN A 39 11.02 1.35 19.83
N ARG A 40 12.10 2.11 20.07
CA ARG A 40 13.49 1.62 19.93
C ARG A 40 13.80 0.34 20.74
N PRO A 41 13.34 0.19 22.01
CA PRO A 41 13.55 -1.05 22.76
C PRO A 41 12.98 -2.28 22.06
N LEU A 42 11.88 -2.14 21.32
CA LEU A 42 11.21 -3.24 20.64
C LEU A 42 12.15 -3.95 19.64
N PHE A 43 13.00 -3.19 18.93
CA PHE A 43 13.99 -3.74 17.99
C PHE A 43 14.94 -4.76 18.66
N HIS A 44 15.26 -4.56 19.93
CA HIS A 44 16.13 -5.46 20.70
C HIS A 44 15.35 -6.58 21.41
N VAL A 45 14.11 -6.32 21.81
CA VAL A 45 13.26 -7.27 22.55
C VAL A 45 12.69 -8.35 21.64
N LEU A 46 12.28 -8.04 20.41
CA LEU A 46 11.69 -9.03 19.50
C LEU A 46 12.62 -10.23 19.24
N PRO A 47 13.92 -10.05 18.89
CA PRO A 47 14.84 -11.17 18.75
C PRO A 47 15.01 -11.97 20.04
N PHE A 48 14.98 -11.31 21.20
CA PHE A 48 15.11 -11.98 22.49
C PHE A 48 13.92 -12.90 22.78
N LEU A 49 12.69 -12.44 22.57
CA LEU A 49 11.47 -13.24 22.77
C LEU A 49 11.43 -14.49 21.86
N ILE A 50 12.00 -14.39 20.66
CA ILE A 50 12.18 -15.54 19.77
C ILE A 50 13.29 -16.47 20.29
N HIS A 51 14.36 -15.89 20.84
CA HIS A 51 15.51 -16.63 21.36
C HIS A 51 15.22 -17.47 22.60
N VAL A 52 14.29 -17.07 23.47
CA VAL A 52 13.96 -17.79 24.72
C VAL A 52 12.50 -18.24 24.74
N ASN A 53 12.15 -19.30 25.47
CA ASN A 53 10.76 -19.73 25.67
C ASN A 53 10.47 -19.85 27.18
N HIS A 54 9.99 -18.77 27.81
CA HIS A 54 9.82 -18.68 29.27
C HIS A 54 8.39 -18.24 29.63
N PRO A 55 7.72 -18.88 30.63
CA PRO A 55 6.31 -18.60 30.97
C PRO A 55 5.97 -17.14 31.27
N ASP A 56 6.91 -16.39 31.87
CA ASP A 56 6.70 -14.97 32.21
C ASP A 56 6.88 -14.01 31.03
N LEU A 57 7.28 -14.50 29.85
CA LEU A 57 7.58 -13.69 28.69
C LEU A 57 6.51 -13.86 27.58
N PRO A 58 6.20 -12.81 26.82
CA PRO A 58 5.33 -12.90 25.66
C PRO A 58 5.84 -13.91 24.63
N GLY A 59 4.90 -14.63 23.99
CA GLY A 59 5.24 -15.66 23.02
C GLY A 59 5.53 -17.04 23.63
N TYR A 60 5.40 -17.22 24.95
CA TYR A 60 5.53 -18.53 25.54
C TYR A 60 4.51 -19.52 24.98
N VAL A 61 5.00 -20.70 24.60
CA VAL A 61 4.19 -21.84 24.20
C VAL A 61 4.70 -23.07 24.96
N GLU A 62 3.78 -23.84 25.53
CA GLU A 62 4.11 -25.07 26.25
C GLU A 62 4.36 -26.22 25.26
N SER A 63 5.41 -26.99 25.48
CA SER A 63 5.67 -28.20 24.69
C SER A 63 4.71 -29.31 25.14
N PRO A 64 3.87 -29.88 24.27
CA PRO A 64 2.88 -30.88 24.66
C PRO A 64 3.49 -32.22 25.09
N SER A 65 4.72 -32.52 24.67
CA SER A 65 5.44 -33.74 25.04
C SER A 65 6.95 -33.57 24.85
N ASN A 66 7.75 -34.53 25.33
CA ASN A 66 9.21 -34.53 25.14
C ASN A 66 9.63 -34.71 23.68
N ASP A 67 8.79 -35.32 22.84
CA ASP A 67 9.07 -35.60 21.42
C ASP A 67 8.65 -34.45 20.50
N VAL A 68 7.76 -33.57 20.98
CA VAL A 68 7.28 -32.39 20.25
C VAL A 68 7.62 -31.15 21.05
N LEU A 69 8.81 -30.61 20.79
CA LEU A 69 9.31 -29.40 21.44
C LEU A 69 9.04 -28.17 20.56
N VAL A 70 8.76 -27.04 21.22
CA VAL A 70 8.74 -25.73 20.57
C VAL A 70 10.16 -25.39 20.10
N PRO A 71 10.38 -25.12 18.80
CA PRO A 71 11.67 -24.61 18.33
C PRO A 71 11.92 -23.19 18.83
N PHE A 72 13.08 -22.92 19.42
CA PHE A 72 13.53 -21.58 19.79
C PHE A 72 15.06 -21.49 19.81
N GLY A 73 15.58 -20.29 20.06
CA GLY A 73 17.02 -20.06 20.08
C GLY A 73 17.58 -19.76 18.71
N ILE A 74 18.05 -18.53 18.54
CA ILE A 74 18.66 -18.03 17.31
C ILE A 74 20.17 -18.31 17.33
N ASN A 75 20.69 -18.88 16.25
CA ASN A 75 22.12 -19.05 16.03
C ASN A 75 22.88 -17.73 16.16
N ASN A 76 24.15 -17.78 16.58
CA ASN A 76 25.03 -16.60 16.72
C ASN A 76 24.44 -15.39 17.49
N TYR A 77 23.37 -15.56 18.27
CA TYR A 77 22.79 -14.48 19.07
C TYR A 77 23.54 -14.35 20.39
N SER A 78 23.72 -13.11 20.82
CA SER A 78 24.44 -12.77 22.05
C SER A 78 23.64 -11.79 22.89
N PHE A 79 23.70 -11.99 24.21
CA PHE A 79 23.12 -11.05 25.16
C PHE A 79 24.06 -9.87 25.37
N ARG A 80 23.61 -8.68 24.97
CA ARG A 80 24.39 -7.45 25.00
C ARG A 80 23.71 -6.41 25.88
N LYS A 81 24.46 -5.39 26.31
CA LYS A 81 23.98 -4.34 27.22
C LYS A 81 22.77 -3.55 26.68
N ASP A 82 22.73 -3.30 25.37
CA ASP A 82 21.58 -2.68 24.70
C ASP A 82 20.31 -3.53 24.83
N ILE A 83 20.43 -4.86 24.74
CA ILE A 83 19.32 -5.80 24.91
C ILE A 83 18.87 -5.83 26.37
N GLU A 84 19.79 -5.91 27.33
CA GLU A 84 19.48 -5.89 28.76
C GLU A 84 18.74 -4.60 29.17
N MET A 85 19.21 -3.44 28.69
CA MET A 85 18.55 -2.15 28.93
C MET A 85 17.14 -2.10 28.32
N ALA A 86 16.98 -2.62 27.10
CA ALA A 86 15.67 -2.71 26.45
C ALA A 86 14.70 -3.62 27.22
N LEU A 87 15.16 -4.81 27.63
CA LEU A 87 14.36 -5.75 28.40
C LEU A 87 13.95 -5.20 29.76
N THR A 88 14.87 -4.55 30.47
CA THR A 88 14.58 -3.92 31.77
C THR A 88 13.52 -2.82 31.63
N ARG A 89 13.57 -2.04 30.54
CA ARG A 89 12.55 -1.03 30.23
C ARG A 89 11.20 -1.67 29.89
N CYS A 90 11.19 -2.76 29.11
CA CYS A 90 9.96 -3.40 28.65
C CYS A 90 9.29 -4.28 29.71
N PHE A 91 10.07 -4.88 30.62
CA PHE A 91 9.65 -5.84 31.64
C PHE A 91 10.34 -5.54 32.98
N PRO A 92 10.07 -4.39 33.62
CA PRO A 92 10.77 -3.98 34.84
C PRO A 92 10.58 -4.96 36.01
N SER A 93 9.45 -5.66 36.08
CA SER A 93 9.18 -6.68 37.10
C SER A 93 10.01 -7.97 36.94
N LEU A 94 10.68 -8.17 35.80
CA LEU A 94 11.46 -9.37 35.48
C LEU A 94 12.97 -9.13 35.52
N GLN A 95 13.44 -8.06 36.18
CA GLN A 95 14.86 -7.71 36.21
C GLN A 95 15.76 -8.83 36.78
N SER A 96 15.28 -9.57 37.77
CA SER A 96 15.98 -10.73 38.33
C SER A 96 16.25 -11.80 37.27
N LEU A 97 15.27 -12.06 36.39
CA LEU A 97 15.37 -13.01 35.30
C LEU A 97 16.49 -12.64 34.32
N PHE A 98 16.62 -11.34 33.99
CA PHE A 98 17.64 -10.86 33.05
C PHE A 98 19.03 -10.78 33.68
N THR A 99 19.12 -10.68 35.01
CA THR A 99 20.39 -10.71 35.73
C THR A 99 21.01 -12.12 35.70
N ASP A 100 20.19 -13.17 35.81
CA ASP A 100 20.60 -14.56 35.62
C ASP A 100 20.18 -15.12 34.25
N ILE A 101 20.58 -14.43 33.18
CA ILE A 101 20.16 -14.78 31.82
C ILE A 101 20.56 -16.19 31.38
N LYS A 102 21.61 -16.77 31.99
CA LYS A 102 22.08 -18.12 31.68
C LYS A 102 21.04 -19.19 32.02
N SER A 103 20.19 -18.95 33.01
CA SER A 103 19.13 -19.88 33.43
C SER A 103 18.08 -20.12 32.33
N ILE A 104 17.81 -19.12 31.50
CA ILE A 104 16.80 -19.16 30.43
C ILE A 104 17.41 -19.24 29.02
N TRP A 105 18.74 -19.30 28.92
CA TRP A 105 19.41 -19.36 27.63
C TRP A 105 19.23 -20.74 26.98
N PRO A 106 18.88 -20.82 25.68
CA PRO A 106 18.67 -22.08 24.99
C PRO A 106 19.96 -22.92 24.95
N ARG A 107 19.82 -24.22 25.25
CA ARG A 107 20.90 -25.21 25.06
C ARG A 107 21.11 -25.57 23.59
N GLN A 108 20.02 -25.63 22.83
CA GLN A 108 20.02 -25.87 21.39
C GLN A 108 19.40 -24.67 20.67
N ARG A 109 19.98 -24.28 19.54
CA ARG A 109 19.53 -23.14 18.75
C ARG A 109 18.90 -23.66 17.46
N CYS A 110 17.58 -23.57 17.39
CA CYS A 110 16.78 -24.13 16.30
C CYS A 110 16.56 -23.16 15.13
N ILE A 111 16.81 -21.87 15.33
CA ILE A 111 16.57 -20.82 14.34
C ILE A 111 17.90 -20.37 13.76
N ASP A 112 18.04 -20.47 12.44
CA ASP A 112 19.27 -20.16 11.74
C ASP A 112 19.50 -18.66 11.62
N SER A 113 18.45 -17.90 11.33
CA SER A 113 18.55 -16.44 11.22
C SER A 113 17.22 -15.75 11.46
N LEU A 114 17.30 -14.54 12.00
CA LEU A 114 16.21 -13.58 12.07
C LEU A 114 16.60 -12.37 11.24
N VAL A 115 15.90 -12.19 10.12
CA VAL A 115 16.26 -11.20 9.12
C VAL A 115 15.09 -10.27 8.86
N LEU A 116 15.29 -8.98 9.03
CA LEU A 116 14.29 -7.96 8.74
C LEU A 116 14.41 -7.54 7.27
N MET A 117 13.30 -7.24 6.61
CA MET A 117 13.30 -6.68 5.24
C MET A 117 12.38 -5.47 5.11
N GLY A 118 12.29 -4.92 3.89
CA GLY A 118 11.34 -3.87 3.57
C GLY A 118 11.92 -2.47 3.77
N SER A 119 11.09 -1.55 4.28
CA SER A 119 11.45 -0.13 4.40
C SER A 119 12.44 0.14 5.55
N ILE A 120 12.50 -0.73 6.57
CA ILE A 120 13.31 -0.50 7.76
C ILE A 120 14.80 -0.34 7.40
N GLY A 121 15.46 0.63 8.04
CA GLY A 121 16.84 1.03 7.81
C GLY A 121 17.09 1.80 6.50
N THR A 122 16.04 2.05 5.68
CA THR A 122 16.12 2.80 4.41
C THR A 122 15.65 4.25 4.57
N ILE A 123 15.86 5.08 3.54
CA ILE A 123 15.24 6.41 3.48
C ILE A 123 13.70 6.38 3.48
N ALA A 124 13.09 5.25 3.12
CA ALA A 124 11.64 5.07 3.06
C ALA A 124 11.01 4.55 4.36
N GLN A 125 11.81 4.29 5.42
CA GLN A 125 11.27 3.97 6.75
C GLN A 125 10.54 5.19 7.31
N THR A 126 9.33 5.00 7.81
CA THR A 126 8.53 6.02 8.52
C THR A 126 8.19 5.52 9.93
N ASP A 127 7.64 6.38 10.77
CA ASP A 127 7.20 6.02 12.13
C ASP A 127 6.08 4.95 12.14
N THR A 128 5.40 4.81 11.00
CA THR A 128 4.33 3.84 10.74
C THR A 128 4.78 2.64 9.89
N SER A 129 6.10 2.44 9.73
CA SER A 129 6.59 1.26 9.02
C SER A 129 6.45 0.00 9.87
N ASP A 130 6.00 -1.05 9.20
CA ASP A 130 5.89 -2.42 9.68
C ASP A 130 7.26 -3.10 9.81
N PHE A 131 7.32 -4.13 10.66
CA PHE A 131 8.47 -5.00 10.81
C PHE A 131 8.21 -6.36 10.17
N ASP A 132 8.74 -6.58 8.97
CA ASP A 132 8.65 -7.86 8.26
C ASP A 132 9.89 -8.72 8.49
N TYR A 133 9.78 -9.68 9.40
CA TYR A 133 10.86 -10.59 9.75
C TYR A 133 10.73 -11.93 9.03
N TRP A 134 11.80 -12.39 8.40
CA TRP A 134 12.00 -13.79 8.08
C TRP A 134 12.65 -14.52 9.25
N VAL A 135 11.96 -15.55 9.73
CA VAL A 135 12.46 -16.50 10.72
C VAL A 135 12.97 -17.72 9.96
N CYS A 136 14.26 -17.73 9.65
CA CYS A 136 14.89 -18.75 8.83
C CYS A 136 15.17 -20.01 9.66
N VAL A 137 14.67 -21.15 9.21
CA VAL A 137 14.86 -22.46 9.84
C VAL A 137 15.27 -23.50 8.81
N ASN A 138 15.95 -24.56 9.25
CA ASN A 138 16.10 -25.78 8.46
C ASN A 138 14.86 -26.66 8.68
N GLY A 139 13.84 -26.54 7.82
CA GLY A 139 12.54 -27.18 8.03
C GLY A 139 12.60 -28.70 8.18
N LYS A 140 13.58 -29.35 7.54
CA LYS A 140 13.80 -30.81 7.62
C LYS A 140 14.16 -31.30 9.03
N GLN A 141 14.57 -30.41 9.94
CA GLN A 141 14.93 -30.76 11.31
C GLN A 141 13.72 -30.81 12.26
N PHE A 142 12.53 -30.39 11.81
CA PHE A 142 11.36 -30.22 12.67
C PHE A 142 10.16 -30.99 12.11
N SER A 143 9.33 -31.50 13.03
CA SER A 143 8.02 -32.03 12.66
C SER A 143 7.07 -30.88 12.27
N PRO A 144 6.01 -31.15 11.49
CA PRO A 144 4.97 -30.14 11.21
C PRO A 144 4.35 -29.55 12.49
N GLN A 145 4.20 -30.36 13.52
CA GLN A 145 3.68 -29.94 14.83
C GLN A 145 4.64 -28.97 15.54
N SER A 146 5.94 -29.26 15.55
CA SER A 146 6.93 -28.32 16.11
C SER A 146 6.97 -26.99 15.36
N LEU A 147 6.85 -27.01 14.02
CA LEU A 147 6.76 -25.78 13.23
C LEU A 147 5.47 -25.00 13.53
N ASP A 148 4.34 -25.68 13.70
CA ASP A 148 3.09 -25.04 14.12
C ASP A 148 3.22 -24.36 15.50
N LEU A 149 3.86 -25.03 16.47
CA LEU A 149 4.14 -24.41 17.78
C LEU A 149 5.03 -23.17 17.67
N LEU A 150 6.03 -23.18 16.79
CA LEU A 150 6.83 -21.98 16.50
C LEU A 150 5.95 -20.88 15.88
N THR A 151 5.08 -21.21 14.92
CA THR A 151 4.13 -20.24 14.35
C THR A 151 3.19 -19.66 15.41
N GLN A 152 2.69 -20.47 16.34
CA GLN A 152 1.87 -20.00 17.46
C GLN A 152 2.65 -19.02 18.35
N LYS A 153 3.91 -19.36 18.69
CA LYS A 153 4.80 -18.48 19.44
C LYS A 153 5.01 -17.14 18.73
N LEU A 154 5.31 -17.17 17.43
CA LEU A 154 5.53 -15.96 16.63
C LEU A 154 4.27 -15.08 16.62
N ARG A 155 3.09 -15.65 16.36
CA ARG A 155 1.80 -14.93 16.41
C ARG A 155 1.51 -14.30 17.77
N ALA A 156 1.84 -15.00 18.86
CA ALA A 156 1.69 -14.45 20.21
C ALA A 156 2.62 -13.25 20.46
N ILE A 157 3.82 -13.24 19.86
CA ILE A 157 4.74 -12.08 19.91
C ILE A 157 4.19 -10.92 19.07
N GLU A 158 3.65 -11.19 17.87
CA GLU A 158 3.01 -10.16 17.01
C GLU A 158 1.86 -9.47 17.74
N GLN A 159 0.94 -10.25 18.31
CA GLN A 159 -0.19 -9.74 19.08
C GLN A 159 0.25 -8.93 20.30
N TRP A 160 1.31 -9.36 20.97
CA TRP A 160 1.89 -8.60 22.08
C TRP A 160 2.49 -7.27 21.62
N ALA A 161 3.22 -7.28 20.51
CA ALA A 161 3.84 -6.07 19.94
C ALA A 161 2.77 -5.04 19.54
N ASP A 162 1.72 -5.49 18.83
CA ASP A 162 0.60 -4.64 18.44
C ASP A 162 -0.15 -4.09 19.67
N LYS A 163 -0.59 -4.97 20.59
CA LYS A 163 -1.39 -4.55 21.75
C LYS A 163 -0.64 -3.61 22.71
N LYS A 164 0.67 -3.83 22.91
CA LYS A 164 1.47 -3.06 23.88
C LYS A 164 2.12 -1.82 23.27
N TRP A 165 2.50 -1.86 21.99
CA TRP A 165 3.29 -0.81 21.35
C TRP A 165 2.60 -0.15 20.15
N GLY A 166 1.42 -0.63 19.74
CA GLY A 166 0.76 -0.18 18.50
C GLY A 166 1.64 -0.35 17.27
N THR A 167 2.55 -1.34 17.30
CA THR A 167 3.53 -1.58 16.24
C THR A 167 3.19 -2.86 15.51
N GLU A 168 2.96 -2.73 14.21
CA GLU A 168 2.71 -3.84 13.31
C GLU A 168 4.00 -4.63 13.07
N VAL A 169 4.00 -5.90 13.47
CA VAL A 169 5.12 -6.84 13.32
C VAL A 169 4.58 -8.11 12.68
N HIS A 170 5.27 -8.60 11.66
CA HIS A 170 4.95 -9.85 10.96
C HIS A 170 6.17 -10.76 10.93
N PHE A 171 6.01 -12.01 11.36
CA PHE A 171 7.01 -13.05 11.29
C PHE A 171 6.60 -14.09 10.24
N PHE A 172 7.40 -14.16 9.18
CA PHE A 172 7.26 -15.16 8.14
C PHE A 172 8.23 -16.30 8.43
N LEU A 173 7.69 -17.49 8.69
CA LEU A 173 8.49 -18.71 8.87
C LEU A 173 9.05 -19.15 7.51
N SER A 174 10.36 -19.08 7.36
CA SER A 174 11.05 -19.30 6.08
C SER A 174 11.92 -20.55 6.15
N ASP A 175 11.51 -21.62 5.47
CA ASP A 175 12.35 -22.81 5.31
C ASP A 175 13.46 -22.55 4.30
N ILE A 176 14.72 -22.61 4.76
CA ILE A 176 15.91 -22.31 3.97
C ILE A 176 15.95 -23.12 2.66
N GLU A 177 15.57 -24.40 2.71
CA GLU A 177 15.62 -25.28 1.54
C GLU A 177 14.56 -24.91 0.50
N LYS A 178 13.35 -24.54 0.95
CA LYS A 178 12.28 -24.06 0.07
C LYS A 178 12.65 -22.71 -0.54
N VAL A 179 13.11 -21.76 0.27
CA VAL A 179 13.57 -20.46 -0.20
C VAL A 179 14.68 -20.63 -1.22
N LYS A 180 15.66 -21.51 -0.98
CA LYS A 180 16.74 -21.83 -1.95
C LYS A 180 16.18 -22.25 -3.31
N GLN A 181 15.11 -23.02 -3.33
CA GLN A 181 14.42 -23.49 -4.55
C GLN A 181 13.43 -22.46 -5.14
N ASN A 182 13.31 -21.27 -4.53
CA ASN A 182 12.29 -20.27 -4.86
C ASN A 182 10.85 -20.78 -4.59
N ASP A 183 10.68 -21.65 -3.61
CA ASP A 183 9.37 -22.06 -3.12
C ASP A 183 9.02 -21.25 -1.87
N PHE A 184 8.01 -20.39 -2.00
CA PHE A 184 7.47 -19.58 -0.89
C PHE A 184 6.04 -20.02 -0.51
N GLY A 185 5.56 -21.14 -1.06
CA GLY A 185 4.19 -21.61 -0.89
C GLY A 185 3.14 -20.79 -1.66
N VAL A 186 1.87 -21.07 -1.37
CA VAL A 186 0.73 -20.35 -1.93
C VAL A 186 0.39 -19.22 -0.99
N ALA A 187 0.48 -17.97 -1.46
CA ALA A 187 -0.01 -16.81 -0.70
C ALA A 187 -1.54 -16.91 -0.56
N ASP A 188 -2.06 -16.71 0.65
CA ASP A 188 -3.51 -16.74 0.90
C ASP A 188 -4.24 -15.68 0.04
N GLY A 189 -5.15 -16.15 -0.82
CA GLY A 189 -6.24 -15.34 -1.38
C GLY A 189 -6.29 -15.17 -2.89
N GLU A 190 -5.18 -15.13 -3.62
CA GLU A 190 -5.16 -15.06 -5.10
C GLU A 190 -3.84 -15.69 -5.57
N SER A 191 -3.82 -16.36 -6.74
CA SER A 191 -2.73 -17.18 -7.31
C SER A 191 -1.36 -16.49 -7.55
N ALA A 192 -1.05 -15.41 -6.83
CA ALA A 192 0.18 -14.62 -6.93
C ALA A 192 1.39 -15.24 -6.19
N GLY A 193 1.19 -16.23 -5.30
CA GLY A 193 2.27 -16.79 -4.48
C GLY A 193 3.39 -17.46 -5.29
N SER A 194 3.05 -18.21 -6.34
CA SER A 194 4.03 -18.79 -7.26
C SER A 194 4.52 -17.80 -8.33
N ALA A 195 3.81 -16.68 -8.52
CA ALA A 195 4.07 -15.71 -9.59
C ALA A 195 5.06 -14.59 -9.19
N GLN A 196 5.70 -14.67 -8.01
CA GLN A 196 6.58 -13.60 -7.52
C GLN A 196 7.81 -14.11 -6.75
N ALA A 197 8.15 -15.39 -6.85
CA ALA A 197 9.15 -16.02 -5.98
C ALA A 197 10.56 -15.41 -6.12
N LEU A 198 11.07 -15.29 -7.35
CA LEU A 198 12.36 -14.65 -7.63
C LEU A 198 12.33 -13.16 -7.32
N PHE A 199 11.21 -12.50 -7.60
CA PHE A 199 11.04 -11.08 -7.26
C PHE A 199 11.11 -10.85 -5.74
N LEU A 200 10.40 -11.66 -4.94
CA LEU A 200 10.45 -11.60 -3.48
C LEU A 200 11.86 -11.88 -2.95
N LYS A 201 12.55 -12.88 -3.50
CA LYS A 201 13.96 -13.16 -3.14
C LYS A 201 14.87 -11.98 -3.50
N ALA A 202 14.64 -11.31 -4.62
CA ALA A 202 15.39 -10.11 -5.00
C ALA A 202 15.12 -8.93 -4.05
N GLU A 203 13.87 -8.74 -3.62
CA GLU A 203 13.50 -7.72 -2.62
C GLU A 203 14.17 -8.01 -1.28
N PHE A 204 14.16 -9.27 -0.84
CA PHE A 204 14.86 -9.74 0.34
C PHE A 204 16.36 -9.42 0.24
N TYR A 205 17.03 -9.82 -0.85
CA TYR A 205 18.46 -9.53 -1.04
C TYR A 205 18.77 -8.03 -1.16
N SER A 206 17.82 -7.22 -1.62
CA SER A 206 17.98 -5.77 -1.73
C SER A 206 17.83 -5.02 -0.41
N THR A 207 17.08 -5.56 0.56
CA THR A 207 16.69 -4.78 1.76
C THR A 207 17.04 -5.43 3.08
N ASN A 208 17.48 -6.71 3.08
CA ASN A 208 17.73 -7.48 4.29
C ASN A 208 18.64 -6.77 5.30
N ILE A 209 18.26 -6.92 6.57
CA ILE A 209 19.05 -6.61 7.75
C ILE A 209 19.07 -7.88 8.60
N VAL A 210 20.22 -8.55 8.68
CA VAL A 210 20.42 -9.67 9.59
C VAL A 210 20.44 -9.13 11.01
N VAL A 211 19.34 -9.30 11.73
CA VAL A 211 19.17 -8.80 13.10
C VAL A 211 19.89 -9.73 14.09
N ALA A 212 19.80 -11.04 13.84
CA ALA A 212 20.52 -12.07 14.57
C ALA A 212 20.68 -13.33 13.70
N GLY A 213 21.73 -14.13 13.92
CA GLY A 213 21.92 -15.39 13.22
C GLY A 213 22.88 -15.40 12.05
N LYS A 214 22.72 -16.41 11.22
CA LYS A 214 23.55 -16.69 10.06
C LYS A 214 23.28 -15.67 8.96
N VAL A 215 24.32 -15.30 8.23
CA VAL A 215 24.25 -14.33 7.12
C VAL A 215 23.90 -15.09 5.83
N PRO A 216 23.07 -14.54 4.91
CA PRO A 216 22.87 -15.15 3.60
C PRO A 216 24.19 -15.31 2.85
N PHE A 217 24.53 -16.54 2.44
CA PHE A 217 25.78 -16.85 1.73
C PHE A 217 25.94 -16.06 0.42
N TRP A 218 24.83 -15.69 -0.23
CA TRP A 218 24.80 -14.86 -1.43
C TRP A 218 25.66 -13.60 -1.33
N TRP A 219 25.77 -12.99 -0.15
CA TRP A 219 26.61 -11.83 0.12
C TRP A 219 28.10 -12.05 -0.13
N LEU A 220 28.61 -13.29 -0.11
CA LEU A 220 30.04 -13.56 -0.32
C LEU A 220 30.44 -13.71 -1.80
N THR A 221 29.46 -13.87 -2.67
CA THR A 221 29.68 -14.08 -4.11
C THR A 221 29.75 -12.76 -4.87
N PRO A 222 30.62 -12.63 -5.88
CA PRO A 222 30.61 -11.49 -6.81
C PRO A 222 29.21 -11.17 -7.38
N GLU A 223 29.01 -9.93 -7.82
CA GLU A 223 27.73 -9.47 -8.41
C GLU A 223 27.38 -10.16 -9.73
N LYS A 224 28.39 -10.58 -10.50
CA LYS A 224 28.21 -11.28 -11.79
C LYS A 224 28.48 -12.79 -11.70
N SER A 225 28.34 -13.37 -10.52
CA SER A 225 28.53 -14.81 -10.37
C SER A 225 27.47 -15.58 -11.14
N THR A 226 27.88 -16.69 -11.76
CA THR A 226 26.98 -17.73 -12.25
C THR A 226 26.66 -18.71 -11.12
N ILE A 227 25.62 -19.55 -11.30
CA ILE A 227 25.30 -20.62 -10.34
C ILE A 227 26.50 -21.55 -10.06
N LYS A 228 27.28 -21.91 -11.09
CA LYS A 228 28.46 -22.77 -10.92
C LYS A 228 29.54 -22.12 -10.04
N GLN A 229 29.72 -20.80 -10.16
CA GLN A 229 30.65 -20.06 -9.32
C GLN A 229 30.12 -19.91 -7.90
N TYR A 230 28.82 -19.73 -7.73
CA TYR A 230 28.17 -19.70 -6.43
C TYR A 230 28.43 -21.01 -5.67
N ASP A 231 28.10 -22.15 -6.29
CA ASP A 231 28.29 -23.49 -5.72
C ASP A 231 29.78 -23.79 -5.47
N GLY A 232 30.64 -23.40 -6.42
CA GLY A 232 32.08 -23.56 -6.27
C GLY A 232 32.66 -22.77 -5.10
N ILE A 233 32.20 -21.54 -4.85
CA ILE A 233 32.65 -20.75 -3.69
C ILE A 233 32.12 -21.38 -2.40
N LEU A 234 30.86 -21.84 -2.38
CA LEU A 234 30.25 -22.46 -1.21
C LEU A 234 30.98 -23.76 -0.82
N GLY A 235 31.28 -24.61 -1.80
CA GLY A 235 31.98 -25.88 -1.58
C GLY A 235 33.43 -25.74 -1.12
N ASN A 236 34.02 -24.54 -1.21
CA ASN A 236 35.35 -24.24 -0.67
C ASN A 236 35.32 -23.70 0.78
N LEU A 237 34.14 -23.51 1.37
CA LEU A 237 34.01 -23.17 2.79
C LEU A 237 34.01 -24.44 3.64
N GLU A 238 34.71 -24.37 4.76
CA GLU A 238 34.85 -25.46 5.71
C GLU A 238 34.40 -24.99 7.10
N LYS A 239 33.91 -25.93 7.93
CA LYS A 239 33.60 -25.64 9.33
C LYS A 239 34.88 -25.28 10.08
N GLY A 240 34.83 -24.17 10.83
CA GLY A 240 36.01 -23.60 11.49
C GLY A 240 37.01 -22.91 10.55
N GLY A 241 36.68 -22.77 9.25
CA GLY A 241 37.47 -22.03 8.28
C GLY A 241 37.39 -20.50 8.45
N SER A 242 38.05 -19.76 7.54
CA SER A 242 38.01 -18.29 7.52
C SER A 242 37.63 -17.76 6.12
N PRO A 243 36.35 -17.42 5.87
CA PRO A 243 35.23 -17.41 6.82
C PRO A 243 34.63 -18.81 7.09
N ASP A 244 34.03 -19.00 8.27
CA ASP A 244 33.46 -20.28 8.72
C ASP A 244 32.12 -20.58 8.03
N LEU A 245 31.97 -21.81 7.52
CA LEU A 245 30.73 -22.28 6.89
C LEU A 245 29.50 -22.11 7.82
N ASP A 246 29.64 -22.35 9.13
CA ASP A 246 28.52 -22.33 10.08
C ASP A 246 27.95 -20.91 10.32
N TRP A 247 28.59 -19.87 9.79
CA TRP A 247 28.11 -18.49 9.85
C TRP A 247 27.11 -18.14 8.74
N PHE A 248 26.90 -19.03 7.77
CA PHE A 248 26.11 -18.75 6.60
C PHE A 248 24.90 -19.66 6.45
N MET A 249 23.84 -19.09 5.88
CA MET A 249 22.69 -19.84 5.37
C MET A 249 22.60 -19.69 3.85
N ASP A 250 22.30 -20.78 3.16
CA ASP A 250 22.18 -20.81 1.71
C ASP A 250 20.72 -20.65 1.28
N LEU A 251 20.35 -19.42 0.90
CA LEU A 251 19.04 -19.08 0.34
C LEU A 251 19.03 -19.12 -1.21
N GLY A 252 20.08 -19.68 -1.82
CA GLY A 252 20.21 -19.86 -3.25
C GLY A 252 20.76 -18.64 -3.99
N HIS A 253 21.16 -18.89 -5.23
CA HIS A 253 21.68 -17.88 -6.15
C HIS A 253 20.56 -17.06 -6.82
N LEU A 254 20.86 -15.83 -7.21
CA LEU A 254 19.96 -14.97 -7.99
C LEU A 254 20.76 -14.25 -9.07
N GLU A 255 20.68 -14.77 -10.29
CA GLU A 255 21.40 -14.25 -11.47
C GLU A 255 20.55 -13.22 -12.21
N LYS A 256 19.30 -13.60 -12.50
CA LYS A 256 18.32 -12.83 -13.27
C LYS A 256 16.93 -12.96 -12.67
N LEU A 257 16.06 -12.01 -12.98
CA LEU A 257 14.63 -12.09 -12.71
C LEU A 257 13.92 -12.82 -13.85
N ASP A 258 12.68 -13.24 -13.59
CA ASP A 258 11.79 -13.82 -14.59
C ASP A 258 10.76 -12.79 -15.07
N ALA A 259 10.56 -12.70 -16.39
CA ALA A 259 9.65 -11.73 -16.99
C ALA A 259 8.18 -12.06 -16.68
N GLY A 260 7.84 -13.35 -16.65
CA GLY A 260 6.51 -13.82 -16.29
C GLY A 260 6.16 -13.48 -14.85
N GLU A 261 7.08 -13.71 -13.93
CA GLU A 261 6.90 -13.32 -12.51
C GLU A 261 6.77 -11.81 -12.33
N LEU A 262 7.65 -11.02 -12.95
CA LEU A 262 7.56 -9.56 -12.86
C LEU A 262 6.25 -9.02 -13.44
N PHE A 263 5.72 -9.66 -14.49
CA PHE A 263 4.40 -9.34 -15.01
C PHE A 263 3.29 -9.69 -14.02
N GLY A 264 3.29 -10.90 -13.47
CA GLY A 264 2.34 -11.30 -12.42
C GLY A 264 2.38 -10.35 -11.23
N ALA A 265 3.58 -9.93 -10.82
CA ALA A 265 3.78 -8.89 -9.82
C ALA A 265 3.17 -7.54 -10.21
N ALA A 266 3.30 -7.12 -11.46
CA ALA A 266 2.75 -5.85 -11.95
C ALA A 266 1.21 -5.86 -11.97
N ILE A 267 0.58 -6.96 -12.40
CA ILE A 267 -0.87 -7.15 -12.37
C ILE A 267 -1.38 -7.08 -10.93
N TRP A 268 -0.75 -7.83 -10.02
CA TRP A 268 -1.12 -7.82 -8.60
C TRP A 268 -0.95 -6.42 -7.99
N GLN A 269 0.16 -5.76 -8.28
CA GLN A 269 0.46 -4.42 -7.78
C GLN A 269 -0.52 -3.36 -8.33
N LEU A 270 -1.01 -3.54 -9.56
CA LEU A 270 -2.07 -2.70 -10.14
C LEU A 270 -3.42 -2.95 -9.45
N GLY A 271 -3.71 -4.22 -9.11
CA GLY A 271 -4.83 -4.60 -8.24
C GLY A 271 -4.83 -3.79 -6.94
N LYS A 272 -3.70 -3.80 -6.22
CA LYS A 272 -3.49 -3.03 -4.98
C LYS A 272 -3.50 -1.52 -5.20
N ALA A 273 -3.12 -1.04 -6.39
CA ALA A 273 -3.11 0.38 -6.71
C ALA A 273 -4.51 1.00 -6.78
N MET A 274 -5.58 0.21 -6.83
CA MET A 274 -6.95 0.73 -6.72
C MET A 274 -7.30 1.16 -5.29
N ASP A 275 -6.73 0.49 -4.28
CA ASP A 275 -6.92 0.85 -2.86
C ASP A 275 -5.85 1.82 -2.37
N SER A 276 -4.60 1.57 -2.74
CA SER A 276 -3.45 2.31 -2.24
C SER A 276 -2.54 2.77 -3.38
N PRO A 277 -3.03 3.62 -4.29
CA PRO A 277 -2.29 4.09 -5.47
C PRO A 277 -0.99 4.81 -5.11
N PHE A 278 -0.97 5.64 -4.05
CA PHE A 278 0.24 6.32 -3.62
C PHE A 278 1.33 5.33 -3.20
N LYS A 279 1.00 4.33 -2.37
CA LYS A 279 1.93 3.27 -1.94
C LYS A 279 2.38 2.38 -3.12
N SER A 280 1.53 2.28 -4.16
CA SER A 280 1.75 1.42 -5.31
C SER A 280 2.57 2.07 -6.43
N LEU A 281 2.63 3.42 -6.51
CA LEU A 281 3.24 4.12 -7.64
C LEU A 281 4.71 3.78 -7.86
N LEU A 282 5.54 3.87 -6.81
CA LEU A 282 6.97 3.56 -6.92
C LEU A 282 7.21 2.07 -7.17
N LYS A 283 6.36 1.20 -6.62
CA LYS A 283 6.42 -0.26 -6.85
C LYS A 283 6.08 -0.60 -8.30
N MET A 284 5.05 0.02 -8.87
CA MET A 284 4.70 -0.14 -10.28
C MET A 284 5.80 0.38 -11.22
N ALA A 285 6.35 1.56 -10.92
CA ALA A 285 7.48 2.10 -11.68
C ALA A 285 8.68 1.15 -11.67
N LYS A 286 9.01 0.59 -10.50
CA LYS A 286 10.06 -0.42 -10.33
C LYS A 286 9.83 -1.67 -11.19
N LEU A 287 8.63 -2.23 -11.15
CA LEU A 287 8.29 -3.40 -11.96
C LEU A 287 8.38 -3.12 -13.46
N GLU A 288 7.92 -1.95 -13.91
CA GLU A 288 8.05 -1.51 -15.30
C GLU A 288 9.52 -1.43 -15.74
N VAL A 289 10.36 -0.75 -14.96
CA VAL A 289 11.78 -0.56 -15.28
C VAL A 289 12.52 -1.90 -15.28
N TYR A 290 12.23 -2.77 -14.32
CA TYR A 290 12.85 -4.10 -14.25
C TYR A 290 12.45 -4.99 -15.43
N LEU A 291 11.18 -4.94 -15.85
CA LEU A 291 10.73 -5.62 -17.06
C LEU A 291 11.45 -5.09 -18.31
N ALA A 292 11.53 -3.76 -18.44
CA ALA A 292 12.19 -3.13 -19.59
C ALA A 292 13.69 -3.46 -19.69
N ASN A 293 14.35 -3.67 -18.55
CA ASN A 293 15.79 -3.88 -18.47
C ASN A 293 16.19 -5.35 -18.22
N ILE A 294 15.23 -6.29 -18.22
CA ILE A 294 15.45 -7.67 -17.76
C ILE A 294 16.54 -8.43 -18.54
N GLY A 295 16.76 -8.07 -19.81
CA GLY A 295 17.76 -8.69 -20.68
C GLY A 295 19.11 -7.97 -20.74
N SER A 296 19.21 -6.75 -20.23
CA SER A 296 20.38 -5.86 -20.39
C SER A 296 21.05 -5.49 -19.06
N GLU A 297 20.33 -5.52 -17.95
CA GLU A 297 20.82 -5.09 -16.64
C GLU A 297 20.74 -6.20 -15.59
N GLN A 298 21.51 -6.03 -14.51
CA GLN A 298 21.46 -6.96 -13.38
C GLN A 298 20.35 -6.55 -12.40
N PRO A 299 19.74 -7.53 -11.69
CA PRO A 299 18.81 -7.22 -10.61
C PRO A 299 19.42 -6.25 -9.59
N LEU A 300 18.60 -5.34 -9.04
CA LEU A 300 19.05 -4.31 -8.09
C LEU A 300 19.85 -4.87 -6.91
N CYS A 301 19.48 -6.05 -6.40
CA CYS A 301 20.23 -6.70 -5.32
C CYS A 301 21.71 -6.94 -5.71
N ASN A 302 21.99 -7.34 -6.95
CA ASN A 302 23.37 -7.56 -7.43
C ASN A 302 24.11 -6.22 -7.59
N THR A 303 23.42 -5.17 -8.04
CA THR A 303 23.97 -3.80 -8.06
C THR A 303 24.31 -3.31 -6.65
N LEU A 304 23.40 -3.47 -5.69
CA LEU A 304 23.65 -3.16 -4.28
C LEU A 304 24.86 -3.94 -3.75
N LYS A 305 24.92 -5.26 -4.02
CA LYS A 305 26.03 -6.13 -3.61
C LYS A 305 27.37 -5.61 -4.11
N LYS A 306 27.43 -5.16 -5.37
CA LYS A 306 28.61 -4.51 -5.94
C LYS A 306 29.02 -3.26 -5.15
N HIS A 307 28.08 -2.35 -4.87
CA HIS A 307 28.38 -1.13 -4.09
C HIS A 307 28.92 -1.45 -2.69
N VAL A 308 28.28 -2.40 -1.99
CA VAL A 308 28.73 -2.86 -0.67
C VAL A 308 30.11 -3.49 -0.75
N HIS A 309 30.35 -4.35 -1.74
CA HIS A 309 31.64 -5.00 -1.94
C HIS A 309 32.75 -4.05 -2.31
N LEU A 310 32.48 -2.96 -3.01
CA LEU A 310 33.49 -1.94 -3.34
C LEU A 310 33.67 -0.93 -2.21
N GLY A 311 32.72 -0.83 -1.28
CA GLY A 311 32.65 0.25 -0.29
C GLY A 311 32.40 1.60 -0.96
N SER A 312 31.69 1.61 -2.09
CA SER A 312 31.38 2.81 -2.86
C SER A 312 30.20 3.56 -2.27
N ASP A 313 30.18 4.87 -2.47
CA ASP A 313 29.05 5.74 -2.11
C ASP A 313 27.78 5.39 -2.92
N ALA A 314 26.62 5.85 -2.44
CA ALA A 314 25.41 5.86 -3.26
C ALA A 314 25.59 6.83 -4.46
N PRO A 315 24.94 6.57 -5.61
CA PRO A 315 24.97 7.51 -6.73
C PRO A 315 24.42 8.87 -6.28
N GLY A 316 25.20 9.94 -6.47
CA GLY A 316 24.88 11.27 -5.94
C GLY A 316 25.85 11.85 -4.90
N LYS A 317 27.03 11.22 -4.68
CA LYS A 317 28.11 11.69 -3.76
C LYS A 317 27.72 11.75 -2.28
N VAL A 318 26.82 10.87 -1.83
CA VAL A 318 26.51 10.70 -0.41
C VAL A 318 27.10 9.37 0.06
N THR A 319 27.84 9.40 1.17
CA THR A 319 28.57 8.25 1.74
C THR A 319 27.70 7.10 2.27
N ASP A 320 26.39 7.16 2.04
CA ASP A 320 25.39 6.26 2.59
C ASP A 320 24.77 5.40 1.47
N ILE A 321 25.23 4.15 1.32
CA ILE A 321 24.58 3.16 0.44
C ILE A 321 23.16 2.89 0.95
N ASP A 322 22.14 3.22 0.16
CA ASP A 322 20.73 2.98 0.51
C ASP A 322 20.00 2.29 -0.66
N PRO A 323 19.32 1.15 -0.42
CA PRO A 323 18.72 0.37 -1.51
C PRO A 323 17.50 1.07 -2.14
N TYR A 324 16.79 1.91 -1.38
CA TYR A 324 15.65 2.65 -1.90
C TYR A 324 16.11 3.85 -2.76
N ALA A 325 17.21 4.50 -2.38
CA ALA A 325 17.89 5.50 -3.20
C ALA A 325 18.47 4.89 -4.49
N LEU A 326 19.12 3.73 -4.41
CA LEU A 326 19.61 3.00 -5.59
C LEU A 326 18.46 2.67 -6.55
N MET A 327 17.37 2.09 -6.03
CA MET A 327 16.17 1.80 -6.81
C MET A 327 15.64 3.07 -7.48
N PHE A 328 15.50 4.16 -6.73
CA PHE A 328 14.97 5.40 -7.28
C PHE A 328 15.86 6.01 -8.36
N ASN A 329 17.18 5.93 -8.21
CA ASN A 329 18.11 6.38 -9.24
C ASN A 329 17.94 5.60 -10.55
N GLU A 330 17.75 4.29 -10.47
CA GLU A 330 17.45 3.44 -11.63
C GLU A 330 16.15 3.89 -12.32
N LEU A 331 15.10 4.18 -11.53
CA LEU A 331 13.85 4.73 -12.07
C LEU A 331 14.09 6.05 -12.80
N ILE A 332 14.77 7.01 -12.15
CA ILE A 332 15.00 8.32 -12.74
C ILE A 332 15.87 8.22 -13.99
N THR A 333 16.89 7.37 -14.01
CA THR A 333 17.69 7.11 -15.22
C THR A 333 16.80 6.62 -16.36
N HIS A 334 15.94 5.63 -16.10
CA HIS A 334 15.02 5.10 -17.11
C HIS A 334 14.03 6.17 -17.61
N TYR A 335 13.32 6.86 -16.71
CA TYR A 335 12.33 7.87 -17.11
C TYR A 335 12.95 9.15 -17.67
N THR A 336 14.23 9.42 -17.44
CA THR A 336 14.96 10.48 -18.14
C THR A 336 15.23 10.10 -19.59
N ALA A 337 15.51 8.82 -19.86
CA ALA A 337 15.77 8.33 -21.22
C ALA A 337 14.49 8.11 -22.03
N TYR A 338 13.43 7.59 -21.42
CA TYR A 338 12.24 7.09 -22.12
C TYR A 338 10.92 7.73 -21.66
N GLY A 339 10.92 8.48 -20.55
CA GLY A 339 9.74 9.07 -19.94
C GLY A 339 9.47 10.52 -20.36
N GLN A 340 8.46 11.12 -19.73
CA GLN A 340 8.15 12.54 -19.87
C GLN A 340 8.57 13.33 -18.62
N PRO A 341 8.84 14.66 -18.72
CA PRO A 341 9.18 15.48 -17.55
C PRO A 341 8.16 15.41 -16.41
N GLU A 342 6.87 15.26 -16.74
CA GLU A 342 5.80 15.10 -15.75
C GLU A 342 5.87 13.77 -14.98
N ASP A 343 6.40 12.71 -15.60
CA ASP A 343 6.57 11.39 -15.00
C ASP A 343 7.74 11.43 -13.99
N ILE A 344 8.82 12.12 -14.34
CA ILE A 344 9.95 12.38 -13.42
C ILE A 344 9.49 13.19 -12.21
N LEU A 345 8.72 14.28 -12.44
CA LEU A 345 8.24 15.14 -11.35
C LEU A 345 7.34 14.37 -10.37
N ILE A 346 6.43 13.53 -10.86
CA ILE A 346 5.56 12.76 -9.97
C ILE A 346 6.34 11.71 -9.17
N LEU A 347 7.35 11.07 -9.77
CA LEU A 347 8.24 10.14 -9.06
C LEU A 347 9.01 10.83 -7.94
N GLN A 348 9.59 12.00 -8.20
CA GLN A 348 10.30 12.82 -7.20
C GLN A 348 9.37 13.23 -6.05
N GLN A 349 8.18 13.73 -6.36
CA GLN A 349 7.17 14.11 -5.35
C GLN A 349 6.74 12.89 -4.53
N CYS A 350 6.51 11.74 -5.15
CA CYS A 350 6.11 10.52 -4.45
C CYS A 350 7.24 9.97 -3.57
N LEU A 351 8.50 9.98 -4.02
CA LEU A 351 9.63 9.62 -3.18
C LEU A 351 9.72 10.53 -1.96
N TYR A 352 9.67 11.85 -2.17
CA TYR A 352 9.77 12.82 -1.09
C TYR A 352 8.69 12.63 -0.03
N LEU A 353 7.43 12.52 -0.46
CA LEU A 353 6.30 12.28 0.43
C LEU A 353 6.39 10.91 1.10
N LYS A 354 6.88 9.86 0.41
CA LYS A 354 7.04 8.52 0.96
C LYS A 354 8.10 8.47 2.06
N CYS A 355 9.19 9.21 1.92
CA CYS A 355 10.27 9.26 2.90
C CYS A 355 9.88 10.01 4.18
N GLY A 356 8.86 10.88 4.12
CA GLY A 356 8.37 11.63 5.28
C GLY A 356 9.44 12.50 5.94
N CYS A 357 10.36 13.07 5.15
CA CYS A 357 11.50 13.84 5.66
C CYS A 357 11.30 15.34 5.43
N SER A 358 10.74 16.05 6.40
CA SER A 358 10.42 17.48 6.28
C SER A 358 11.68 18.36 6.20
N LEU A 359 12.10 18.70 4.99
CA LEU A 359 13.28 19.53 4.74
C LEU A 359 13.02 21.02 4.92
N SER A 360 11.76 21.48 4.90
CA SER A 360 11.41 22.88 5.13
C SER A 360 11.70 23.33 6.57
N GLN A 361 11.63 22.41 7.53
CA GLN A 361 11.92 22.66 8.93
C GLN A 361 13.44 22.67 9.15
N PRO A 362 14.01 23.69 9.81
CA PRO A 362 15.42 23.67 10.20
C PRO A 362 15.66 22.58 11.23
N LEU A 363 16.90 22.12 11.33
CA LEU A 363 17.33 21.29 12.45
C LEU A 363 17.35 22.12 13.73
N TYR A 364 17.12 21.48 14.88
CA TYR A 364 17.31 22.14 16.16
C TYR A 364 18.79 22.47 16.40
N GLU A 365 19.07 23.45 17.25
CA GLU A 365 20.44 23.81 17.60
C GLU A 365 21.18 22.62 18.21
N GLY A 366 22.36 22.28 17.68
CA GLY A 366 23.15 21.12 18.09
C GLY A 366 22.71 19.78 17.46
N GLU A 367 21.60 19.73 16.72
CA GLU A 367 21.16 18.51 16.03
C GLU A 367 21.96 18.30 14.73
N THR A 368 22.37 17.06 14.48
CA THR A 368 23.05 16.68 13.23
C THR A 368 22.07 16.01 12.27
N PRO A 369 22.13 16.29 10.95
CA PRO A 369 21.23 15.65 10.00
C PRO A 369 21.49 14.15 9.96
N ASN A 370 20.45 13.36 10.26
CA ASN A 370 20.49 11.92 10.05
C ASN A 370 20.69 11.57 8.55
N PHE A 371 21.01 10.30 8.27
CA PHE A 371 21.32 9.86 6.90
C PHE A 371 20.17 10.15 5.91
N LYS A 372 18.91 9.95 6.34
CA LYS A 372 17.73 10.18 5.51
C LYS A 372 17.67 11.65 5.09
N ARG A 373 17.81 12.58 6.04
CA ARG A 373 17.81 14.02 5.76
C ARG A 373 18.93 14.40 4.80
N ARG A 374 20.14 13.83 4.95
CA ARG A 374 21.26 14.08 4.02
C ARG A 374 20.95 13.62 2.60
N ILE A 375 20.46 12.39 2.42
CA ILE A 375 20.11 11.84 1.10
C ILE A 375 18.98 12.65 0.47
N MET A 376 17.89 12.92 1.21
CA MET A 376 16.75 13.67 0.70
C MET A 376 17.12 15.13 0.38
N ALA A 377 17.98 15.77 1.17
CA ALA A 377 18.47 17.11 0.87
C ALA A 377 19.35 17.15 -0.38
N ALA A 378 20.20 16.14 -0.59
CA ALA A 378 20.99 16.00 -1.81
C ALA A 378 20.07 15.86 -3.05
N TYR A 379 19.02 15.03 -2.94
CA TYR A 379 18.01 14.89 -3.98
C TYR A 379 17.27 16.21 -4.26
N ALA A 380 16.68 16.84 -3.24
CA ALA A 380 15.97 18.10 -3.39
C ALA A 380 16.83 19.19 -4.04
N LYS A 381 18.12 19.27 -3.66
CA LYS A 381 19.09 20.16 -4.30
C LYS A 381 19.32 19.81 -5.77
N SER A 382 19.51 18.52 -6.09
CA SER A 382 19.71 18.07 -7.48
C SER A 382 18.50 18.31 -8.38
N TRP A 383 17.29 18.29 -7.82
CA TRP A 383 16.04 18.56 -8.54
C TRP A 383 15.74 20.07 -8.68
N GLY A 384 16.56 20.93 -8.10
CA GLY A 384 16.36 22.38 -8.12
C GLY A 384 15.15 22.85 -7.31
N TRP A 385 14.73 22.09 -6.30
CA TRP A 385 13.56 22.45 -5.50
C TRP A 385 13.85 23.65 -4.59
N SER A 386 12.94 24.62 -4.63
CA SER A 386 12.98 25.81 -3.77
C SER A 386 12.48 25.51 -2.37
N ARG A 387 12.79 26.39 -1.40
CA ARG A 387 12.21 26.34 -0.05
C ARG A 387 10.67 26.34 -0.08
N LYS A 388 10.07 27.15 -0.97
CA LYS A 388 8.62 27.19 -1.16
C LYS A 388 8.05 25.83 -1.62
N SER A 389 8.76 25.12 -2.49
CA SER A 389 8.37 23.78 -2.95
C SER A 389 8.40 22.76 -1.81
N LEU A 390 9.44 22.82 -0.96
CA LEU A 390 9.57 21.97 0.22
C LEU A 390 8.49 22.27 1.26
N GLU A 391 8.27 23.56 1.58
CA GLU A 391 7.22 24.00 2.49
C GLU A 391 5.84 23.56 2.01
N HIS A 392 5.57 23.64 0.71
CA HIS A 392 4.31 23.16 0.15
C HIS A 392 4.13 21.64 0.34
N LEU A 393 5.13 20.83 -0.04
CA LEU A 393 5.04 19.36 0.08
C LEU A 393 5.01 18.88 1.54
N ASP A 394 5.75 19.53 2.43
CA ASP A 394 5.77 19.20 3.86
C ASP A 394 4.41 19.46 4.54
N ASN A 395 3.61 20.38 3.98
CA ASN A 395 2.29 20.75 4.49
C ASN A 395 1.13 20.07 3.73
N ILE A 396 1.31 18.86 3.18
CA ILE A 396 0.27 18.12 2.45
C ILE A 396 -1.05 17.96 3.24
N GLN A 397 -0.98 17.89 4.57
CA GLN A 397 -2.14 17.82 5.47
C GLN A 397 -2.97 19.11 5.50
N GLN A 398 -2.43 20.22 5.00
CA GLN A 398 -3.13 21.51 4.87
C GLN A 398 -3.54 21.83 3.43
N TRP A 399 -3.19 20.98 2.46
CA TRP A 399 -3.59 21.18 1.06
C TRP A 399 -5.11 21.26 0.93
N ASN A 400 -5.56 22.13 0.05
CA ASN A 400 -6.97 22.22 -0.29
C ASN A 400 -7.41 21.00 -1.11
N PHE A 401 -8.73 20.85 -1.27
CA PHE A 401 -9.33 19.72 -1.99
C PHE A 401 -8.78 19.58 -3.42
N ASN A 402 -8.66 20.70 -4.14
CA ASN A 402 -8.22 20.70 -5.53
C ASN A 402 -6.77 20.23 -5.69
N GLU A 403 -5.86 20.69 -4.83
CA GLU A 403 -4.45 20.27 -4.83
C GLU A 403 -4.33 18.75 -4.61
N ARG A 404 -5.06 18.21 -3.64
CA ARG A 404 -5.08 16.76 -3.34
C ARG A 404 -5.62 15.95 -4.51
N VAL A 405 -6.72 16.41 -5.13
CA VAL A 405 -7.30 15.75 -6.31
C VAL A 405 -6.36 15.82 -7.51
N GLN A 406 -5.67 16.94 -7.73
CA GLN A 406 -4.70 17.07 -8.83
C GLN A 406 -3.52 16.11 -8.67
N LEU A 407 -2.92 16.01 -7.48
CA LEU A 407 -1.88 15.03 -7.21
C LEU A 407 -2.40 13.62 -7.43
N SER A 408 -3.60 13.31 -6.90
CA SER A 408 -4.20 11.99 -7.07
C SER A 408 -4.43 11.64 -8.54
N ARG A 409 -4.96 12.57 -9.34
CA ARG A 409 -5.13 12.39 -10.79
C ARG A 409 -3.81 12.11 -11.50
N ARG A 410 -2.73 12.80 -11.12
CA ARG A 410 -1.38 12.57 -11.68
C ARG A 410 -0.83 11.19 -11.32
N ILE A 411 -1.00 10.75 -10.06
CA ILE A 411 -0.63 9.40 -9.59
C ILE A 411 -1.36 8.34 -10.42
N HIS A 412 -2.69 8.42 -10.51
CA HIS A 412 -3.48 7.46 -11.29
C HIS A 412 -3.15 7.48 -12.78
N ARG A 413 -2.89 8.66 -13.36
CA ARG A 413 -2.46 8.77 -14.76
C ARG A 413 -1.13 8.04 -14.96
N PHE A 414 -0.17 8.23 -14.07
CA PHE A 414 1.12 7.55 -14.14
C PHE A 414 0.96 6.02 -14.02
N LEU A 415 0.16 5.54 -13.05
CA LEU A 415 -0.15 4.11 -12.89
C LEU A 415 -0.75 3.48 -14.17
N LEU A 416 -1.69 4.18 -14.81
CA LEU A 416 -2.28 3.74 -16.08
C LEU A 416 -1.26 3.73 -17.23
N LYS A 417 -0.35 4.70 -17.28
CA LYS A 417 0.75 4.69 -18.25
C LYS A 417 1.67 3.49 -18.03
N CYS A 418 2.05 3.19 -16.78
CA CYS A 418 2.84 2.01 -16.44
C CYS A 418 2.14 0.73 -16.93
N TYR A 419 0.86 0.55 -16.59
CA TYR A 419 0.08 -0.59 -17.04
C TYR A 419 0.08 -0.74 -18.56
N ARG A 420 -0.17 0.35 -19.31
CA ARG A 420 -0.18 0.29 -20.78
C ARG A 420 1.18 -0.11 -21.36
N ARG A 421 2.27 0.41 -20.80
CA ARG A 421 3.63 0.06 -21.25
C ARG A 421 3.96 -1.40 -20.95
N ILE A 422 3.68 -1.86 -19.73
CA ILE A 422 3.85 -3.26 -19.33
C ILE A 422 3.01 -4.18 -20.23
N SER A 423 1.72 -3.86 -20.43
CA SER A 423 0.82 -4.64 -21.29
C SER A 423 1.31 -4.69 -22.74
N SER A 424 1.81 -3.57 -23.30
CA SER A 424 2.29 -3.53 -24.69
C SER A 424 3.54 -4.38 -24.93
N GLN A 425 4.35 -4.64 -23.90
CA GLN A 425 5.52 -5.51 -24.00
C GLN A 425 5.12 -7.00 -24.09
N LEU A 426 3.84 -7.32 -23.90
CA LEU A 426 3.32 -8.68 -23.72
C LEU A 426 2.37 -9.16 -24.80
N ASP A 427 2.02 -8.34 -25.78
CA ASP A 427 1.15 -8.72 -26.91
C ASP A 427 1.73 -9.88 -27.77
N GLY A 428 2.87 -10.48 -27.38
CA GLY A 428 3.44 -11.72 -27.93
C GLY A 428 3.76 -12.84 -26.92
N GLN A 429 3.45 -12.73 -25.61
CA GLN A 429 3.78 -13.72 -24.56
C GLN A 429 2.58 -14.05 -23.64
N THR A 430 1.43 -14.34 -24.23
CA THR A 430 0.12 -14.54 -23.57
C THR A 430 -0.05 -15.79 -22.70
N GLN A 431 0.99 -16.58 -22.43
CA GLN A 431 0.82 -17.93 -21.84
C GLN A 431 0.93 -18.03 -20.30
N ILE A 432 1.11 -16.93 -19.56
CA ILE A 432 1.55 -17.02 -18.15
C ILE A 432 0.40 -16.85 -17.11
N MET A 433 -0.79 -16.36 -17.47
CA MET A 433 -1.86 -16.10 -16.48
C MET A 433 -3.24 -16.60 -16.90
N ASP A 434 -4.09 -16.93 -15.91
CA ASP A 434 -5.48 -17.37 -16.09
C ASP A 434 -6.32 -16.25 -16.76
N GLU A 435 -7.03 -16.57 -17.84
CA GLU A 435 -7.93 -15.65 -18.57
C GLU A 435 -8.98 -15.01 -17.64
N LYS A 436 -9.39 -15.73 -16.58
CA LYS A 436 -10.31 -15.22 -15.57
C LYS A 436 -9.70 -14.07 -14.75
N ASP A 437 -8.41 -14.15 -14.41
CA ASP A 437 -7.71 -13.08 -13.68
C ASP A 437 -7.62 -11.81 -14.53
N MET A 438 -7.29 -11.97 -15.82
CA MET A 438 -7.28 -10.85 -16.78
C MET A 438 -8.66 -10.22 -16.93
N THR A 439 -9.72 -11.03 -17.00
CA THR A 439 -11.11 -10.55 -17.11
C THR A 439 -11.52 -9.74 -15.88
N VAL A 440 -11.23 -10.27 -14.68
CA VAL A 440 -11.55 -9.61 -13.40
C VAL A 440 -10.80 -8.28 -13.29
N LEU A 441 -9.50 -8.25 -13.58
CA LEU A 441 -8.71 -7.02 -13.56
C LEU A 441 -9.22 -6.03 -14.61
N GLY A 442 -9.46 -6.46 -15.85
CA GLY A 442 -9.97 -5.63 -16.92
C GLY A 442 -11.30 -4.97 -16.56
N ARG A 443 -12.22 -5.70 -15.95
CA ARG A 443 -13.50 -5.17 -15.47
C ARG A 443 -13.35 -4.23 -14.28
N ARG A 444 -12.44 -4.49 -13.34
CA ARG A 444 -12.10 -3.54 -12.27
C ARG A 444 -11.54 -2.23 -12.84
N LEU A 445 -10.62 -2.30 -13.79
CA LEU A 445 -10.06 -1.12 -14.46
C LEU A 445 -11.12 -0.36 -15.26
N SER A 446 -11.98 -1.05 -16.00
CA SER A 446 -13.10 -0.44 -16.73
C SER A 446 -14.09 0.23 -15.78
N THR A 447 -14.43 -0.43 -14.67
CA THR A 447 -15.30 0.13 -13.62
C THR A 447 -14.69 1.40 -13.02
N PHE A 448 -13.42 1.38 -12.67
CA PHE A 448 -12.81 2.51 -11.96
C PHE A 448 -12.39 3.67 -12.87
N TYR A 449 -11.93 3.38 -14.10
CA TYR A 449 -11.36 4.39 -15.02
C TYR A 449 -12.20 4.67 -16.26
N GLY A 450 -13.10 3.76 -16.64
CA GLY A 450 -13.91 3.85 -17.85
C GLY A 450 -14.98 4.92 -17.74
N LYS A 451 -15.14 5.70 -18.80
CA LYS A 451 -16.22 6.68 -18.95
C LYS A 451 -17.39 6.04 -19.69
N LYS A 452 -18.57 6.08 -19.09
CA LYS A 452 -19.83 5.65 -19.69
C LYS A 452 -20.83 6.80 -19.58
N HIS A 453 -21.77 6.90 -20.52
CA HIS A 453 -22.83 7.90 -20.44
C HIS A 453 -23.66 7.69 -19.17
N ASN A 454 -24.03 8.78 -18.48
CA ASN A 454 -24.79 8.78 -17.22
C ASN A 454 -24.15 8.05 -16.02
N LYS A 455 -22.93 7.52 -16.16
CA LYS A 455 -22.18 6.92 -15.05
C LYS A 455 -21.62 8.01 -14.15
N VAL A 456 -21.80 7.85 -12.84
CA VAL A 456 -21.18 8.66 -11.80
C VAL A 456 -19.68 8.35 -11.79
N GLU A 457 -18.84 9.33 -12.16
CA GLU A 457 -17.39 9.11 -12.23
C GLU A 457 -16.79 8.88 -10.83
N PHE A 458 -15.96 7.83 -10.70
CA PHE A 458 -15.19 7.60 -9.48
C PHE A 458 -14.19 8.73 -9.24
N LEU A 459 -14.17 9.26 -8.01
CA LEU A 459 -13.08 10.12 -7.58
C LEU A 459 -11.81 9.28 -7.39
N ARG A 460 -10.81 9.57 -8.20
CA ARG A 460 -9.46 8.97 -8.14
C ARG A 460 -8.72 9.49 -6.92
N ARG A 461 -8.85 8.80 -5.79
CA ARG A 461 -8.24 9.16 -4.49
C ARG A 461 -6.87 8.54 -4.36
N ALA A 462 -5.83 9.33 -4.13
CA ALA A 462 -4.51 8.78 -3.83
C ALA A 462 -4.27 8.43 -2.35
N PHE A 463 -5.08 9.02 -1.48
CA PHE A 463 -4.97 8.94 -0.03
C PHE A 463 -6.39 8.74 0.54
N ASP A 464 -6.58 7.77 1.44
CA ASP A 464 -7.91 7.31 1.85
C ASP A 464 -8.70 8.32 2.70
N GLU A 465 -8.06 8.93 3.70
CA GLU A 465 -8.76 9.76 4.70
C GLU A 465 -8.81 11.26 4.34
N SER A 466 -8.04 11.70 3.36
CA SER A 466 -7.74 13.13 3.21
C SER A 466 -8.81 13.98 2.53
N LEU A 467 -9.94 13.40 2.09
CA LEU A 467 -10.95 14.14 1.29
C LEU A 467 -12.35 14.16 1.91
N TYR A 468 -12.56 13.56 3.09
CA TYR A 468 -13.83 13.65 3.81
C TYR A 468 -14.03 15.07 4.38
N CYS A 469 -15.26 15.59 4.29
CA CYS A 469 -15.60 16.93 4.73
C CYS A 469 -16.73 16.87 5.79
N PRO A 470 -16.43 17.13 7.08
CA PRO A 470 -17.46 17.11 8.14
C PRO A 470 -18.57 18.16 7.97
N THR A 471 -18.26 19.26 7.29
CA THR A 471 -19.20 20.32 6.96
C THR A 471 -19.06 20.66 5.49
N VAL A 472 -20.18 20.75 4.77
CA VAL A 472 -20.22 21.12 3.36
C VAL A 472 -21.30 22.18 3.15
N THR A 473 -20.96 23.25 2.43
CA THR A 473 -21.93 24.23 1.96
C THR A 473 -22.24 23.98 0.49
N ILE A 474 -23.52 23.78 0.18
CA ILE A 474 -24.06 23.69 -1.17
C ILE A 474 -24.56 25.06 -1.58
N ALA A 475 -24.14 25.55 -2.73
CA ALA A 475 -24.59 26.82 -3.27
C ALA A 475 -25.13 26.64 -4.69
N VAL A 476 -26.19 27.39 -5.00
CA VAL A 476 -26.77 27.44 -6.34
C VAL A 476 -26.52 28.82 -6.94
N ARG A 477 -26.15 28.82 -8.23
CA ARG A 477 -26.04 30.01 -9.05
C ARG A 477 -26.83 29.81 -10.33
N THR A 478 -27.81 30.67 -10.57
CA THR A 478 -28.53 30.72 -11.84
C THR A 478 -27.74 31.54 -12.87
N LEU A 479 -27.50 30.94 -14.02
CA LEU A 479 -26.89 31.58 -15.17
C LEU A 479 -27.91 32.47 -15.90
N LYS A 480 -27.42 33.36 -16.77
CA LYS A 480 -28.29 34.28 -17.55
C LYS A 480 -29.27 33.57 -18.48
N ASN A 481 -28.96 32.33 -18.89
CA ASN A 481 -29.82 31.51 -19.73
C ASN A 481 -30.86 30.70 -18.94
N GLY A 482 -30.90 30.83 -17.61
CA GLY A 482 -31.81 30.09 -16.73
C GLY A 482 -31.23 28.78 -16.19
N ASP A 483 -30.09 28.31 -16.70
CA ASP A 483 -29.46 27.09 -16.19
C ASP A 483 -28.91 27.29 -14.78
N GLU A 484 -29.01 26.25 -13.95
CA GLU A 484 -28.44 26.26 -12.62
C GLU A 484 -27.06 25.59 -12.58
N ILE A 485 -26.18 26.14 -11.75
CA ILE A 485 -24.92 25.51 -11.36
C ILE A 485 -24.95 25.31 -9.85
N TRP A 486 -24.98 24.04 -9.46
CA TRP A 486 -24.88 23.60 -8.07
C TRP A 486 -23.42 23.35 -7.74
N THR A 487 -22.91 23.94 -6.67
CA THR A 487 -21.51 23.83 -6.26
C THR A 487 -21.39 23.43 -4.80
N ALA A 488 -20.54 22.45 -4.51
CA ALA A 488 -20.19 22.05 -3.15
C ALA A 488 -18.88 22.69 -2.72
N TYR A 489 -18.85 23.22 -1.50
CA TYR A 489 -17.67 23.81 -0.87
C TYR A 489 -17.40 23.17 0.49
N ALA A 490 -16.12 22.96 0.81
CA ALA A 490 -15.71 22.44 2.11
C ALA A 490 -15.85 23.52 3.20
N GLY A 491 -16.44 23.14 4.33
CA GLY A 491 -16.66 24.02 5.48
C GLY A 491 -17.97 24.81 5.41
N ASP A 492 -18.23 25.56 6.48
CA ASP A 492 -19.32 26.53 6.53
C ASP A 492 -18.88 27.83 5.85
N ARG A 493 -19.58 28.21 4.78
CA ARG A 493 -19.33 29.45 4.04
C ARG A 493 -20.34 30.54 4.36
N LEU A 494 -21.44 30.22 5.04
CA LEU A 494 -22.44 31.20 5.44
C LEU A 494 -21.90 32.13 6.54
N SER A 495 -20.91 31.68 7.31
CA SER A 495 -20.27 32.47 8.38
C SER A 495 -19.14 33.42 7.91
N LYS A 496 -18.72 33.37 6.63
CA LYS A 496 -17.69 34.26 6.07
C LYS A 496 -18.33 35.47 5.38
N SER A 497 -17.66 36.63 5.43
CA SER A 497 -18.15 37.98 5.03
C SER A 497 -18.44 38.19 3.53
N GLY A 498 -19.05 37.23 2.84
CA GLY A 498 -19.41 37.28 1.42
C GLY A 498 -18.27 37.01 0.44
N ILE A 499 -17.06 36.71 0.92
CA ILE A 499 -15.91 36.39 0.04
C ILE A 499 -15.96 34.90 -0.33
N ILE A 500 -16.06 34.63 -1.64
CA ILE A 500 -15.97 33.29 -2.19
C ILE A 500 -14.52 32.83 -2.25
N ASP A 501 -14.12 32.00 -1.28
CA ASP A 501 -12.85 31.30 -1.32
C ASP A 501 -12.97 30.07 -2.25
N GLU A 502 -12.65 30.27 -3.53
CA GLU A 502 -12.63 29.22 -4.55
C GLU A 502 -11.66 28.07 -4.21
N SER A 503 -10.70 28.27 -3.31
CA SER A 503 -9.81 27.18 -2.89
C SER A 503 -10.55 26.07 -2.12
N GLN A 504 -11.71 26.39 -1.52
CA GLN A 504 -12.54 25.43 -0.79
C GLN A 504 -13.53 24.67 -1.69
N LYS A 505 -13.56 24.96 -3.00
CA LYS A 505 -14.46 24.30 -3.94
C LYS A 505 -14.13 22.81 -4.07
N ILE A 506 -15.15 21.98 -3.90
CA ILE A 506 -15.07 20.52 -4.03
C ILE A 506 -15.40 20.12 -5.46
N SER A 507 -16.62 20.42 -5.91
CA SER A 507 -17.12 20.07 -7.24
C SER A 507 -18.34 20.89 -7.61
N GLN A 508 -18.77 20.80 -8.85
CA GLN A 508 -19.99 21.42 -9.37
C GLN A 508 -20.74 20.47 -10.30
N ALA A 509 -22.07 20.61 -10.37
CA ALA A 509 -22.94 19.89 -11.27
C ALA A 509 -24.09 20.78 -11.76
N SER A 510 -24.83 20.34 -12.78
CA SER A 510 -26.01 21.06 -13.30
C SER A 510 -27.24 20.93 -12.40
N ASN A 511 -27.26 19.97 -11.48
CA ASN A 511 -28.36 19.79 -10.53
C ASN A 511 -27.86 19.26 -9.17
N ALA A 512 -28.64 19.48 -8.12
CA ALA A 512 -28.31 19.07 -6.76
C ALA A 512 -28.18 17.55 -6.61
N VAL A 513 -29.03 16.77 -7.27
CA VAL A 513 -29.04 15.31 -7.16
C VAL A 513 -27.72 14.72 -7.64
N ALA A 514 -27.25 15.13 -8.83
CA ALA A 514 -25.97 14.70 -9.39
C ALA A 514 -24.79 15.10 -8.49
N LEU A 515 -24.83 16.30 -7.90
CA LEU A 515 -23.80 16.76 -6.97
C LEU A 515 -23.75 15.89 -5.70
N LEU A 516 -24.89 15.64 -5.05
CA LEU A 516 -24.96 14.82 -3.84
C LEU A 516 -24.57 13.36 -4.11
N VAL A 517 -25.10 12.76 -5.19
CA VAL A 517 -24.76 11.40 -5.61
C VAL A 517 -23.25 11.26 -5.78
N TRP A 518 -22.62 12.20 -6.49
CA TRP A 518 -21.18 12.17 -6.70
C TRP A 518 -20.39 12.37 -5.39
N CYS A 519 -20.82 13.27 -4.52
CA CYS A 519 -20.16 13.52 -3.23
C CYS A 519 -20.22 12.30 -2.30
N VAL A 520 -21.37 11.60 -2.23
CA VAL A 520 -21.52 10.36 -1.47
C VAL A 520 -20.66 9.26 -2.09
N ALA A 521 -20.82 8.98 -3.39
CA ALA A 521 -20.04 7.95 -4.10
C ALA A 521 -18.52 8.18 -3.97
N SER A 522 -18.09 9.44 -3.89
CA SER A 522 -16.69 9.85 -3.72
C SER A 522 -16.20 9.88 -2.27
N ARG A 523 -17.02 9.46 -1.29
CA ARG A 523 -16.74 9.48 0.17
C ARG A 523 -16.38 10.86 0.71
N ILE A 524 -16.90 11.92 0.08
CA ILE A 524 -16.68 13.30 0.51
C ILE A 524 -17.63 13.63 1.65
N MET A 525 -18.87 13.11 1.55
CA MET A 525 -19.93 13.30 2.53
C MET A 525 -20.51 11.94 2.94
N ASP A 526 -21.03 11.87 4.15
CA ASP A 526 -21.80 10.76 4.71
C ASP A 526 -22.94 11.30 5.58
N THR A 527 -23.67 10.44 6.29
CA THR A 527 -24.75 10.84 7.19
C THR A 527 -24.30 11.68 8.40
N ASN A 528 -23.01 11.73 8.70
CA ASN A 528 -22.44 12.56 9.77
C ASN A 528 -22.03 13.96 9.27
N THR A 529 -22.08 14.18 7.96
CA THR A 529 -21.73 15.47 7.36
C THR A 529 -22.83 16.50 7.57
N LYS A 530 -22.48 17.67 8.09
CA LYS A 530 -23.39 18.81 8.22
C LYS A 530 -23.49 19.53 6.88
N ILE A 531 -24.67 19.49 6.26
CA ILE A 531 -24.97 20.21 5.01
C ILE A 531 -25.57 21.57 5.33
N HIS A 532 -24.98 22.62 4.75
CA HIS A 532 -25.52 23.97 4.68
C HIS A 532 -25.97 24.29 3.25
N LEU A 533 -27.02 25.08 3.09
CA LEU A 533 -27.49 25.58 1.80
C LEU A 533 -27.36 27.10 1.76
N ASP A 534 -26.66 27.61 0.75
CA ASP A 534 -26.67 29.03 0.42
C ASP A 534 -27.98 29.36 -0.32
N TYR A 535 -28.90 29.99 0.42
CA TYR A 535 -30.27 30.25 -0.01
C TYR A 535 -30.33 31.32 -1.11
N ASN A 536 -30.13 30.91 -2.36
CA ASN A 536 -30.46 31.71 -3.54
C ASN A 536 -31.70 31.12 -4.22
N TYR A 537 -32.90 31.57 -3.80
CA TYR A 537 -34.20 31.30 -4.45
C TYR A 537 -34.30 29.94 -5.17
N CYS A 538 -34.29 28.83 -4.41
CA CYS A 538 -34.47 27.48 -4.97
C CYS A 538 -35.50 26.67 -4.19
N GLU A 539 -36.14 25.70 -4.85
CA GLU A 539 -37.21 24.85 -4.28
C GLU A 539 -36.69 23.74 -3.36
N ILE A 540 -35.36 23.57 -3.29
CA ILE A 540 -34.70 22.53 -2.50
C ILE A 540 -34.34 23.11 -1.14
N SER A 541 -34.75 22.45 -0.06
CA SER A 541 -34.39 22.83 1.31
C SER A 541 -33.17 22.06 1.83
N GLU A 542 -32.53 22.55 2.90
CA GLU A 542 -31.51 21.78 3.62
C GLU A 542 -32.04 20.42 4.10
N LEU A 543 -33.32 20.34 4.49
CA LEU A 543 -33.95 19.10 4.92
C LEU A 543 -34.03 18.08 3.78
N ASP A 544 -34.39 18.53 2.57
CA ASP A 544 -34.42 17.66 1.39
C ASP A 544 -33.04 17.08 1.05
N LEU A 545 -31.99 17.91 1.15
CA LEU A 545 -30.61 17.48 0.96
C LEU A 545 -30.18 16.44 2.00
N ASN A 546 -30.54 16.65 3.26
CA ASN A 546 -30.23 15.72 4.35
C ASN A 546 -30.99 14.40 4.22
N ASP A 547 -32.26 14.42 3.82
CA ASP A 547 -33.03 13.20 3.62
C ASP A 547 -32.53 12.42 2.38
N LEU A 548 -32.19 13.11 1.29
CA LEU A 548 -31.54 12.48 0.14
C LEU A 548 -30.19 11.86 0.55
N LEU A 549 -29.36 12.57 1.30
CA LEU A 549 -28.06 12.08 1.79
C LEU A 549 -28.20 10.75 2.55
N LYS A 550 -29.19 10.63 3.46
CA LYS A 550 -29.46 9.39 4.20
C LYS A 550 -29.75 8.21 3.27
N HIS A 551 -30.63 8.43 2.29
CA HIS A 551 -31.01 7.38 1.34
C HIS A 551 -29.86 7.01 0.39
N LEU A 552 -29.07 7.98 -0.05
CA LEU A 552 -27.87 7.72 -0.85
C LEU A 552 -26.85 6.88 -0.07
N CYS A 553 -26.59 7.21 1.20
CA CYS A 553 -25.67 6.43 2.04
C CYS A 553 -26.18 5.00 2.31
N ALA A 554 -27.49 4.82 2.47
CA ALA A 554 -28.08 3.52 2.74
C ALA A 554 -28.21 2.61 1.49
N LEU A 555 -28.65 3.18 0.38
CA LEU A 555 -29.01 2.43 -0.84
C LEU A 555 -27.86 2.37 -1.86
N PHE A 556 -26.98 3.39 -1.87
CA PHE A 556 -25.87 3.53 -2.81
C PHE A 556 -24.55 3.81 -2.08
N PRO A 557 -24.13 2.93 -1.14
CA PRO A 557 -22.92 3.15 -0.37
C PRO A 557 -21.67 3.19 -1.25
N PRO A 558 -20.60 3.89 -0.84
CA PRO A 558 -19.41 4.08 -1.66
C PRO A 558 -18.64 2.78 -1.93
N VAL A 559 -18.48 2.42 -3.20
CA VAL A 559 -17.89 1.14 -3.61
C VAL A 559 -16.35 1.13 -3.51
N ARG A 560 -15.77 0.04 -2.95
CA ARG A 560 -14.34 -0.32 -3.11
C ARG A 560 -14.24 -1.33 -4.25
N VAL A 561 -13.72 -0.91 -5.40
CA VAL A 561 -13.65 -1.76 -6.61
C VAL A 561 -12.78 -3.02 -6.40
N SER A 562 -11.74 -2.90 -5.58
CA SER A 562 -10.89 -4.02 -5.13
C SER A 562 -11.65 -5.10 -4.35
N ALA A 563 -12.66 -4.70 -3.57
CA ALA A 563 -13.45 -5.56 -2.70
C ALA A 563 -14.66 -6.18 -3.42
N LEU A 564 -14.84 -5.90 -4.71
CA LEU A 564 -15.92 -6.50 -5.50
C LEU A 564 -15.73 -8.01 -5.59
N PRO A 565 -16.80 -8.81 -5.38
CA PRO A 565 -16.74 -10.26 -5.49
C PRO A 565 -16.27 -10.69 -6.88
N ARG A 566 -15.33 -11.64 -6.92
CA ARG A 566 -14.76 -12.17 -8.16
C ARG A 566 -15.85 -12.75 -9.07
N GLU A 567 -16.82 -13.46 -8.50
CA GLU A 567 -17.96 -14.04 -9.21
C GLU A 567 -18.80 -12.98 -9.96
N ASN A 568 -19.06 -11.83 -9.34
CA ASN A 568 -19.78 -10.72 -9.97
C ASN A 568 -19.00 -10.14 -11.14
N LEU A 569 -17.68 -10.06 -11.00
CA LEU A 569 -16.78 -9.59 -12.05
C LEU A 569 -16.51 -10.64 -13.12
N LEU A 570 -16.95 -11.90 -12.97
CA LEU A 570 -16.89 -12.90 -14.04
C LEU A 570 -18.24 -13.03 -14.76
N ALA A 571 -19.35 -12.83 -14.05
CA ALA A 571 -20.68 -12.77 -14.61
C ALA A 571 -20.94 -11.48 -15.42
N PRO A 572 -21.93 -11.46 -16.33
CA PRO A 572 -22.41 -10.24 -16.97
C PRO A 572 -22.88 -9.19 -15.94
N GLU A 573 -22.73 -7.92 -16.31
CA GLU A 573 -23.23 -6.80 -15.51
C GLU A 573 -24.77 -6.88 -15.37
N ARG A 574 -25.29 -6.65 -14.16
CA ARG A 574 -26.73 -6.53 -13.90
C ARG A 574 -27.03 -5.47 -12.87
N ILE A 575 -28.24 -4.93 -12.89
CA ILE A 575 -28.71 -3.95 -11.89
C ILE A 575 -28.96 -4.67 -10.55
N MET A 576 -28.58 -4.02 -9.45
CA MET A 576 -28.75 -4.51 -8.08
C MET A 576 -29.82 -3.73 -7.32
N THR A 577 -29.71 -2.40 -7.39
CA THR A 577 -30.59 -1.46 -6.70
C THR A 577 -30.95 -0.34 -7.66
N CYS A 578 -32.21 0.08 -7.66
CA CYS A 578 -32.73 1.21 -8.42
C CYS A 578 -33.53 2.13 -7.49
N MET A 579 -33.42 3.44 -7.67
CA MET A 579 -34.15 4.45 -6.92
C MET A 579 -34.68 5.52 -7.89
N ALA A 580 -35.99 5.77 -7.84
CA ALA A 580 -36.62 6.88 -8.51
C ALA A 580 -36.78 8.06 -7.54
N LEU A 581 -36.27 9.22 -7.93
CA LEU A 581 -36.38 10.50 -7.23
C LEU A 581 -37.35 11.37 -8.02
N VAL A 582 -38.56 11.52 -7.50
CA VAL A 582 -39.66 12.15 -8.21
C VAL A 582 -39.89 13.55 -7.64
N ASN A 583 -39.96 14.52 -8.54
CA ASN A 583 -40.27 15.91 -8.25
C ASN A 583 -39.27 16.60 -7.30
N PHE A 584 -38.02 16.15 -7.23
CA PHE A 584 -37.02 16.65 -6.28
C PHE A 584 -36.77 18.18 -6.37
N PRO A 585 -36.45 18.75 -7.56
CA PRO A 585 -36.25 20.19 -7.72
C PRO A 585 -37.53 20.97 -8.05
N THR A 586 -38.72 20.38 -7.85
CA THR A 586 -39.99 20.98 -8.31
C THR A 586 -40.75 21.72 -7.21
N LEU A 587 -41.58 22.67 -7.61
CA LEU A 587 -42.49 23.41 -6.73
C LEU A 587 -43.44 22.46 -5.99
N ARG A 588 -43.39 22.47 -4.66
CA ARG A 588 -44.16 21.55 -3.77
C ARG A 588 -45.68 21.66 -3.89
N GLN A 589 -46.19 22.70 -4.54
CA GLN A 589 -47.63 22.94 -4.73
C GLN A 589 -48.21 22.17 -5.91
N LYS A 590 -47.38 21.71 -6.85
CA LYS A 590 -47.85 21.01 -8.04
C LYS A 590 -48.17 19.54 -7.73
N PRO A 591 -49.37 19.05 -8.10
CA PRO A 591 -49.79 17.70 -7.75
C PRO A 591 -49.40 16.61 -8.77
N THR A 592 -48.70 16.96 -9.85
CA THR A 592 -48.39 16.07 -10.99
C THR A 592 -46.92 15.67 -11.02
N VAL A 593 -46.60 14.54 -11.63
CA VAL A 593 -45.20 14.11 -11.87
C VAL A 593 -44.61 14.96 -13.00
N GLU A 594 -43.64 15.81 -12.68
CA GLU A 594 -42.96 16.69 -13.66
C GLU A 594 -41.51 16.33 -13.88
N ASP A 595 -40.83 15.78 -12.87
CA ASP A 595 -39.40 15.55 -12.90
C ASP A 595 -39.06 14.19 -12.27
N VAL A 596 -38.25 13.38 -12.94
CA VAL A 596 -37.85 12.06 -12.45
C VAL A 596 -36.37 11.86 -12.69
N TYR A 597 -35.64 11.60 -11.60
CA TYR A 597 -34.27 11.07 -11.66
C TYR A 597 -34.29 9.58 -11.34
N VAL A 598 -33.56 8.79 -12.13
CA VAL A 598 -33.40 7.34 -11.91
C VAL A 598 -31.94 7.06 -11.58
N LEU A 599 -31.68 6.63 -10.35
CA LEU A 599 -30.37 6.23 -9.85
C LEU A 599 -30.32 4.72 -9.72
N TYR A 600 -29.31 4.06 -10.30
CA TYR A 600 -29.15 2.61 -10.13
C TYR A 600 -27.69 2.19 -9.98
N SER A 601 -27.46 1.06 -9.32
CA SER A 601 -26.14 0.45 -9.14
C SER A 601 -26.07 -0.94 -9.76
N THR A 602 -24.87 -1.35 -10.19
CA THR A 602 -24.65 -2.63 -10.87
C THR A 602 -23.81 -3.61 -10.05
N THR A 603 -23.82 -4.89 -10.43
CA THR A 603 -22.95 -5.92 -9.84
C THR A 603 -21.46 -5.66 -10.02
N TRP A 604 -21.09 -4.86 -11.02
CA TRP A 604 -19.72 -4.41 -11.22
C TRP A 604 -19.37 -3.18 -10.36
N GLY A 605 -20.30 -2.70 -9.54
CA GLY A 605 -20.07 -1.61 -8.59
C GLY A 605 -20.15 -0.22 -9.22
N GLU A 606 -20.71 -0.08 -10.42
CA GLU A 606 -20.95 1.21 -11.04
C GLU A 606 -22.29 1.80 -10.58
N THR A 607 -22.36 3.12 -10.52
CA THR A 607 -23.59 3.87 -10.23
C THR A 607 -23.92 4.78 -11.40
N PHE A 608 -25.18 4.81 -11.81
CA PHE A 608 -25.67 5.60 -12.94
C PHE A 608 -26.81 6.50 -12.50
N LEU A 609 -26.81 7.74 -12.98
CA LEU A 609 -27.87 8.72 -12.74
C LEU A 609 -28.43 9.17 -14.10
N LYS A 610 -29.68 8.81 -14.37
CA LYS A 610 -30.45 9.24 -15.54
C LYS A 610 -31.52 10.25 -15.13
N HIS A 611 -31.97 11.04 -16.09
CA HIS A 611 -33.03 12.05 -15.93
C HIS A 611 -34.09 11.87 -17.02
N GLY A 612 -35.37 11.95 -16.63
CA GLY A 612 -36.53 11.75 -17.50
C GLY A 612 -37.43 10.58 -17.06
N ALA A 613 -38.74 10.70 -17.29
CA ALA A 613 -39.73 9.68 -16.93
C ALA A 613 -39.57 8.39 -17.76
N ASP A 614 -39.32 8.53 -19.07
CA ASP A 614 -39.13 7.43 -20.03
C ASP A 614 -37.91 6.54 -19.71
N MET A 615 -37.07 6.94 -18.75
CA MET A 615 -35.86 6.20 -18.39
C MET A 615 -36.20 4.85 -17.74
N LEU A 616 -37.32 4.73 -17.02
CA LEU A 616 -37.75 3.46 -16.45
C LEU A 616 -38.18 2.46 -17.54
N ASP A 617 -38.85 2.95 -18.58
CA ASP A 617 -39.17 2.15 -19.76
C ASP A 617 -37.89 1.67 -20.44
N SER A 618 -36.83 2.48 -20.50
CA SER A 618 -35.55 2.01 -21.07
C SER A 618 -34.86 0.90 -20.26
N LEU A 619 -35.28 0.67 -19.01
CA LEU A 619 -34.68 -0.28 -18.06
C LEU A 619 -35.65 -1.42 -17.68
N TRP A 620 -36.81 -1.53 -18.34
CA TRP A 620 -37.88 -2.43 -17.93
C TRP A 620 -37.38 -3.88 -17.82
N TYR A 621 -36.59 -4.34 -18.80
CA TYR A 621 -36.10 -5.71 -18.85
C TYR A 621 -35.13 -5.99 -17.69
N GLU A 622 -34.15 -5.10 -17.49
CA GLU A 622 -33.15 -5.23 -16.42
C GLU A 622 -33.74 -5.10 -15.01
N LEU A 623 -34.93 -4.51 -14.88
CA LEU A 623 -35.62 -4.34 -13.60
C LEU A 623 -36.70 -5.40 -13.33
N SER A 624 -37.26 -6.05 -14.35
CA SER A 624 -38.40 -6.97 -14.20
C SER A 624 -38.13 -8.42 -14.58
N GLU A 625 -37.33 -8.67 -15.63
CA GLU A 625 -37.14 -9.99 -16.26
C GLU A 625 -35.86 -10.71 -15.83
N VAL A 626 -35.03 -10.08 -14.98
CA VAL A 626 -33.77 -10.68 -14.49
C VAL A 626 -33.95 -11.39 -13.16
N SER A 627 -33.12 -12.42 -12.93
CA SER A 627 -33.03 -13.12 -11.63
C SER A 627 -31.61 -13.03 -11.07
N PRO A 628 -31.42 -12.59 -9.81
CA PRO A 628 -32.45 -12.09 -8.90
C PRO A 628 -32.94 -10.69 -9.30
N LYS A 629 -34.22 -10.38 -8.99
CA LYS A 629 -34.82 -9.07 -9.29
C LYS A 629 -34.12 -7.95 -8.49
N PRO A 630 -33.85 -6.78 -9.10
CA PRO A 630 -33.29 -5.63 -8.39
C PRO A 630 -34.25 -5.08 -7.33
N LYS A 631 -33.70 -4.44 -6.29
CA LYS A 631 -34.51 -3.72 -5.30
C LYS A 631 -34.81 -2.32 -5.82
N CYS A 632 -36.09 -1.99 -5.99
CA CYS A 632 -36.54 -0.70 -6.49
C CYS A 632 -37.14 0.15 -5.37
N TYR A 633 -36.70 1.42 -5.26
CA TYR A 633 -37.14 2.38 -4.25
C TYR A 633 -37.66 3.67 -4.90
N VAL A 634 -38.59 4.36 -4.25
CA VAL A 634 -39.09 5.66 -4.71
C VAL A 634 -39.06 6.68 -3.57
N MET A 635 -38.58 7.87 -3.87
CA MET A 635 -38.56 9.02 -2.96
C MET A 635 -39.26 10.21 -3.62
N VAL A 636 -40.20 10.79 -2.89
CA VAL A 636 -40.81 12.09 -3.20
C VAL A 636 -40.50 13.01 -2.01
N PRO A 637 -39.96 14.23 -2.23
CA PRO A 637 -39.72 15.18 -1.14
C PRO A 637 -40.96 15.44 -0.30
N ARG A 638 -40.75 15.83 0.96
CA ARG A 638 -41.87 16.14 1.87
C ARG A 638 -42.61 17.38 1.37
N GLY A 639 -43.94 17.30 1.38
CA GLY A 639 -44.79 18.39 0.95
C GLY A 639 -46.26 18.00 0.89
N ASN A 640 -47.14 18.99 0.76
CA ASN A 640 -48.59 18.80 0.82
C ASN A 640 -49.14 17.86 -0.27
N GLN A 641 -48.44 17.74 -1.42
CA GLN A 641 -48.85 16.89 -2.54
C GLN A 641 -48.11 15.55 -2.61
N GLN A 642 -47.27 15.21 -1.61
CA GLN A 642 -46.37 14.05 -1.65
C GLN A 642 -47.11 12.74 -1.97
N SER A 643 -48.22 12.45 -1.27
CA SER A 643 -49.00 11.21 -1.48
C SER A 643 -49.65 11.14 -2.87
N ARG A 644 -50.05 12.28 -3.44
CA ARG A 644 -50.68 12.34 -4.76
C ARG A 644 -49.65 12.12 -5.87
N ILE A 645 -48.51 12.80 -5.79
CA ILE A 645 -47.38 12.61 -6.71
C ILE A 645 -46.90 11.16 -6.68
N LEU A 646 -46.79 10.58 -5.49
CA LEU A 646 -46.39 9.18 -5.32
C LEU A 646 -47.39 8.22 -5.98
N GLY A 647 -48.70 8.43 -5.78
CA GLY A 647 -49.74 7.62 -6.42
C GLY A 647 -49.69 7.70 -7.94
N GLU A 648 -49.62 8.92 -8.49
CA GLU A 648 -49.50 9.13 -9.94
C GLU A 648 -48.25 8.46 -10.53
N PHE A 649 -47.10 8.57 -9.85
CA PHE A 649 -45.88 7.88 -10.28
C PHE A 649 -46.03 6.35 -10.28
N LEU A 650 -46.59 5.77 -9.22
CA LEU A 650 -46.77 4.32 -9.11
C LEU A 650 -47.79 3.77 -10.12
N GLU A 651 -48.81 4.55 -10.48
CA GLU A 651 -49.75 4.17 -11.55
C GLU A 651 -49.13 4.26 -12.95
N SER A 652 -48.07 5.08 -13.11
CA SER A 652 -47.41 5.27 -14.41
C SER A 652 -46.38 4.17 -14.75
N THR A 653 -46.11 3.23 -13.84
CA THR A 653 -45.08 2.20 -14.03
C THR A 653 -45.54 0.82 -13.54
N ASP A 654 -45.28 -0.22 -14.34
CA ASP A 654 -45.54 -1.62 -13.95
C ASP A 654 -44.50 -2.19 -12.96
N LEU A 655 -43.51 -1.38 -12.56
CA LEU A 655 -42.45 -1.77 -11.64
C LEU A 655 -42.90 -1.62 -10.18
N THR A 656 -42.55 -2.59 -9.33
CA THR A 656 -42.84 -2.52 -7.90
C THR A 656 -41.77 -1.72 -7.15
N PHE A 657 -42.16 -0.62 -6.50
CA PHE A 657 -41.26 0.23 -5.71
C PHE A 657 -41.56 0.18 -4.21
N SER A 658 -40.50 0.18 -3.39
CA SER A 658 -40.57 0.43 -1.95
C SER A 658 -40.44 1.93 -1.68
N VAL A 659 -41.39 2.51 -0.94
CA VAL A 659 -41.40 3.94 -0.65
C VAL A 659 -40.39 4.27 0.46
N VAL A 660 -39.58 5.30 0.25
CA VAL A 660 -38.67 5.85 1.27
C VAL A 660 -38.98 7.34 1.53
N HIS A 661 -38.87 7.77 2.79
CA HIS A 661 -39.36 9.08 3.29
C HIS A 661 -38.28 10.02 3.80
#